data_AF-A0A938ZLV7-F1
#
_entry.id   AF-A0A938ZLV7-F1
#
_cell.length_a   1.000
_cell.length_b   1.000
_cell.length_c   1.000
_cell.angle_alpha   90.00
_cell.angle_beta   90.00
_cell.angle_gamma   90.00
#
_symmetry.space_group_name_H-M   'P 1'
#
loop_
_entity.id
_entity.type
_entity.pdbx_description
1 polymer ?
#
loop_
_entity_poly.entity_id
_entity_poly.type
_entity_poly.pdbx_seq_one_letter_code
_entity_poly.pdbx_strand_id
1 'polypeptide(L)'
;MTIAESIKKFITWIQGFDHRVLQNEDDVKKRLILPMFHYLCYPEICHREYSLKTYQSETYAKNPEIAQIYFATDDVKKQNTDTSLIFVEAIEPQQTKLNEAIEQARFYSNHFKTLFFIVTNGYNIKVFQRLHYNREELVFDTNIDTLKNNDFASKFYNKLNFDLVKNIDKNTIDILTYTKCNLIEKLITRDPDLQYFLEKCDFEPSITREGCHLVVVKPKVAIACNLPQAFGEGNCQIEFSSILFKGLKIHLNHQDILGQLMTGLHTHPNWGCRRFLKELDKNNFTVYLGQITVILSKLEATDLCLCIDEVCQRYKNSIIEFENALETWDFEFVNFSEVRGFILFSVRQELWKLMQQFTKEFDYKKGKSEWHIFHRENISIRVSRGIRDHAFIFPKFDRDLSLLPSNQVNILYELNDINLQSIETAKFSLWQQDIGVRGTWTAKYTKQWLLDKYIPQVIKYYSNKSQLSESELLAKITNYRSESAPIKEVDNIRDLVPYLRDIQSWLHIYVENIAASLLKPYYQAYTNLVRNTDSSIIGIDYIFGNLRRVEWKNTPEKNYSNSADWKNLTFKYAIDCLDRQVVRINNSEYENSFKADLITRIFIWIIENGKISFSQAQLNAAKQALIPLWEQSRFEMRYIYPNQ
;
A
#
# COMPACT_ATOMS: atom_id res chain seq x y z
N MET A 1 -22.28 43.30 -31.29
CA MET A 1 -21.85 41.97 -31.78
C MET A 1 -23.07 41.23 -32.27
N THR A 2 -23.10 40.81 -33.53
CA THR A 2 -24.18 40.01 -34.12
C THR A 2 -24.13 38.59 -33.57
N ILE A 3 -25.25 38.11 -33.00
CA ILE A 3 -25.37 36.73 -32.50
C ILE A 3 -25.20 35.76 -33.67
N ALA A 4 -24.36 34.73 -33.50
CA ALA A 4 -24.13 33.69 -34.52
C ALA A 4 -25.44 32.98 -34.90
N GLU A 5 -25.58 32.60 -36.16
CA GLU A 5 -26.82 32.03 -36.70
C GLU A 5 -27.24 30.72 -36.00
N SER A 6 -26.27 29.91 -35.58
CA SER A 6 -26.53 28.67 -34.82
C SER A 6 -27.12 28.94 -33.43
N ILE A 7 -26.65 29.98 -32.74
CA ILE A 7 -27.19 30.42 -31.44
C ILE A 7 -28.64 30.88 -31.63
N LYS A 8 -28.93 31.65 -32.69
CA LYS A 8 -30.31 32.09 -32.98
C LYS A 8 -31.25 30.91 -33.21
N LYS A 9 -30.82 29.90 -33.98
CA LYS A 9 -31.61 28.68 -34.20
C LYS A 9 -31.94 27.95 -32.91
N PHE A 10 -30.95 27.79 -32.02
CA PHE A 10 -31.17 27.20 -30.69
C PHE A 10 -32.19 28.01 -29.86
N ILE A 11 -32.02 29.33 -29.81
CA ILE A 11 -32.93 30.25 -29.08
C ILE A 11 -34.35 30.15 -29.63
N THR A 12 -34.53 30.22 -30.95
CA THR A 12 -35.85 30.13 -31.57
C THR A 12 -36.52 28.80 -31.31
N TRP A 13 -35.75 27.69 -31.36
CA TRP A 13 -36.28 26.37 -31.04
C TRP A 13 -36.75 26.26 -29.59
N ILE A 14 -35.91 26.65 -28.61
CA ILE A 14 -36.29 26.51 -27.20
C ILE A 14 -37.47 27.42 -26.83
N GLN A 15 -37.58 28.59 -27.45
CA GLN A 15 -38.74 29.50 -27.31
C GLN A 15 -40.04 28.87 -27.80
N GLY A 16 -39.98 28.13 -28.90
CA GLY A 16 -41.12 27.40 -29.46
C GLY A 16 -41.43 26.07 -28.75
N PHE A 17 -40.54 25.58 -27.88
CA PHE A 17 -40.73 24.30 -27.20
C PHE A 17 -41.78 24.38 -26.09
N ASP A 18 -42.77 23.48 -26.11
CA ASP A 18 -43.77 23.32 -25.05
C ASP A 18 -43.50 22.02 -24.28
N HIS A 19 -43.05 22.13 -23.03
CA HIS A 19 -42.74 20.97 -22.18
C HIS A 19 -44.00 20.15 -21.81
N ARG A 20 -45.22 20.70 -21.98
CA ARG A 20 -46.47 20.00 -21.67
C ARG A 20 -46.78 18.86 -22.63
N VAL A 21 -46.06 18.78 -23.75
CA VAL A 21 -46.19 17.68 -24.72
C VAL A 21 -45.45 16.41 -24.29
N LEU A 22 -44.72 16.45 -23.17
CA LEU A 22 -43.95 15.33 -22.63
C LEU A 22 -44.81 14.51 -21.67
N GLN A 23 -45.06 13.23 -21.99
CA GLN A 23 -45.90 12.37 -21.15
C GLN A 23 -45.11 11.29 -20.39
N ASN A 24 -43.96 10.88 -20.91
CA ASN A 24 -43.11 9.83 -20.33
C ASN A 24 -41.62 10.15 -20.55
N GLU A 25 -40.74 9.32 -19.97
CA GLU A 25 -39.28 9.44 -20.12
C GLU A 25 -38.83 9.43 -21.60
N ASP A 26 -39.47 8.60 -22.42
CA ASP A 26 -39.18 8.45 -23.85
C ASP A 26 -39.47 9.74 -24.63
N ASP A 27 -40.53 10.47 -24.25
CA ASP A 27 -40.81 11.80 -24.79
C ASP A 27 -39.74 12.81 -24.37
N VAL A 28 -39.25 12.79 -23.13
CA VAL A 28 -38.17 13.68 -22.67
C VAL A 28 -36.92 13.43 -23.51
N LYS A 29 -36.58 12.17 -23.75
CA LYS A 29 -35.44 11.77 -24.60
C LYS A 29 -35.61 12.23 -26.05
N LYS A 30 -36.72 11.86 -26.69
CA LYS A 30 -36.93 12.04 -28.14
C LYS A 30 -37.35 13.46 -28.53
N ARG A 31 -38.10 14.16 -27.68
CA ARG A 31 -38.67 15.48 -28.01
C ARG A 31 -37.92 16.65 -27.39
N LEU A 32 -37.17 16.44 -26.30
CA LEU A 32 -36.31 17.48 -25.70
C LEU A 32 -34.82 17.20 -25.91
N ILE A 33 -34.29 16.09 -25.39
CA ILE A 33 -32.84 15.86 -25.37
C ILE A 33 -32.25 15.75 -26.78
N LEU A 34 -32.77 14.86 -27.63
CA LEU A 34 -32.23 14.69 -28.99
C LEU A 34 -32.28 16.01 -29.80
N PRO A 35 -33.41 16.76 -29.86
CA PRO A 35 -33.44 18.06 -30.52
C PRO A 35 -32.50 19.09 -29.86
N MET A 36 -32.39 19.13 -28.53
CA MET A 36 -31.49 20.04 -27.83
C MET A 36 -30.04 19.84 -28.28
N PHE A 37 -29.57 18.59 -28.30
CA PHE A 37 -28.19 18.28 -28.71
C PHE A 37 -27.97 18.50 -30.21
N HIS A 38 -28.98 18.29 -31.05
CA HIS A 38 -28.93 18.68 -32.46
C HIS A 38 -28.71 20.19 -32.62
N TYR A 39 -29.48 21.03 -31.91
CA TYR A 39 -29.31 22.48 -31.94
C TYR A 39 -28.02 22.96 -31.25
N LEU A 40 -27.45 22.18 -30.33
CA LEU A 40 -26.10 22.40 -29.77
C LEU A 40 -24.96 21.92 -30.69
N CYS A 41 -25.30 21.48 -31.92
CA CYS A 41 -24.40 21.03 -32.97
C CYS A 41 -23.68 19.69 -32.71
N TYR A 42 -24.27 18.80 -31.90
CA TYR A 42 -23.74 17.44 -31.76
C TYR A 42 -24.14 16.57 -32.97
N PRO A 43 -23.18 15.91 -33.65
CA PRO A 43 -23.51 14.95 -34.70
C PRO A 43 -24.28 13.75 -34.14
N GLU A 44 -25.32 13.28 -34.84
CA GLU A 44 -26.14 12.13 -34.40
C GLU A 44 -25.30 10.85 -34.21
N ILE A 45 -24.24 10.68 -35.00
CA ILE A 45 -23.34 9.51 -34.93
C ILE A 45 -22.48 9.52 -33.65
N CYS A 46 -22.33 10.69 -33.00
CA CYS A 46 -21.62 10.84 -31.74
C CYS A 46 -22.50 10.51 -30.52
N HIS A 47 -23.77 10.18 -30.71
CA HIS A 47 -24.70 9.78 -29.65
C HIS A 47 -24.78 8.25 -29.56
N ARG A 48 -24.72 7.70 -28.33
CA ARG A 48 -25.00 6.29 -28.07
C ARG A 48 -25.83 6.06 -26.82
N GLU A 49 -26.64 5.04 -26.95
CA GLU A 49 -27.43 4.42 -25.89
C GLU A 49 -26.69 3.18 -25.36
N TYR A 50 -26.26 3.21 -24.10
CA TYR A 50 -25.60 2.09 -23.43
C TYR A 50 -26.56 1.37 -22.48
N SER A 51 -26.78 0.07 -22.69
CA SER A 51 -27.53 -0.76 -21.74
C SER A 51 -26.63 -1.08 -20.54
N LEU A 52 -27.00 -0.60 -19.35
CA LEU A 52 -26.20 -0.70 -18.13
C LEU A 52 -26.27 -2.07 -17.43
N LYS A 53 -26.49 -3.16 -18.20
CA LYS A 53 -26.73 -4.52 -17.67
C LYS A 53 -25.55 -5.17 -16.93
N THR A 54 -24.35 -4.59 -16.94
CA THR A 54 -23.11 -5.27 -16.50
C THR A 54 -22.65 -4.94 -15.08
N TYR A 55 -23.31 -4.03 -14.35
CA TYR A 55 -22.94 -3.67 -12.99
C TYR A 55 -24.12 -3.84 -12.04
N GLN A 56 -24.46 -5.08 -11.70
CA GLN A 56 -25.26 -5.36 -10.51
C GLN A 56 -24.36 -5.19 -9.27
N SER A 57 -24.44 -4.02 -8.62
CA SER A 57 -24.16 -3.93 -7.19
C SER A 57 -25.38 -4.50 -6.45
N GLU A 58 -25.15 -5.30 -5.40
CA GLU A 58 -26.18 -6.03 -4.65
C GLU A 58 -27.22 -5.12 -3.95
N THR A 59 -27.11 -3.79 -4.06
CA THR A 59 -27.96 -2.84 -3.32
C THR A 59 -28.98 -2.06 -4.14
N TYR A 60 -29.00 -2.14 -5.48
CA TYR A 60 -29.97 -1.39 -6.29
C TYR A 60 -30.57 -2.24 -7.42
N ALA A 61 -31.71 -2.88 -7.14
CA ALA A 61 -32.55 -3.50 -8.16
C ALA A 61 -33.40 -2.42 -8.85
N LYS A 62 -32.93 -1.90 -9.99
CA LYS A 62 -33.77 -1.15 -10.95
C LYS A 62 -33.50 -1.64 -12.38
N ASN A 63 -34.50 -1.45 -13.24
CA ASN A 63 -34.57 -1.91 -14.62
C ASN A 63 -33.31 -1.59 -15.44
N PRO A 64 -33.04 -2.32 -16.55
CA PRO A 64 -31.90 -2.04 -17.41
C PRO A 64 -32.05 -0.66 -18.06
N GLU A 65 -31.47 0.34 -17.41
CA GLU A 65 -31.48 1.71 -17.90
C GLU A 65 -30.54 1.87 -19.08
N ILE A 66 -30.98 2.72 -20.00
CA ILE A 66 -30.26 3.08 -21.20
C ILE A 66 -29.61 4.45 -20.96
N ALA A 67 -28.30 4.45 -20.75
CA ALA A 67 -27.50 5.66 -20.57
C ALA A 67 -27.29 6.38 -21.91
N GLN A 68 -27.57 7.68 -21.96
CA GLN A 68 -27.30 8.53 -23.14
C GLN A 68 -25.95 9.22 -23.00
N ILE A 69 -24.99 8.86 -23.86
CA ILE A 69 -23.64 9.41 -23.84
C ILE A 69 -23.31 10.03 -25.20
N TYR A 70 -22.77 11.24 -25.16
CA TYR A 70 -22.29 11.97 -26.34
C TYR A 70 -20.75 11.98 -26.36
N PHE A 71 -20.16 11.67 -27.51
CA PHE A 71 -18.70 11.52 -27.68
C PHE A 71 -18.09 12.60 -28.59
N ALA A 72 -16.77 12.80 -28.48
CA ALA A 72 -15.97 13.72 -29.29
C ALA A 72 -15.73 13.23 -30.73
N THR A 73 -15.99 11.95 -31.01
CA THR A 73 -15.69 11.28 -32.28
C THR A 73 -16.85 10.41 -32.75
N ASP A 74 -17.02 10.38 -34.06
CA ASP A 74 -17.91 9.51 -34.83
C ASP A 74 -17.32 8.11 -35.06
N ASP A 75 -16.01 7.91 -34.84
CA ASP A 75 -15.38 6.59 -34.90
C ASP A 75 -15.80 5.75 -33.69
N VAL A 76 -16.75 4.85 -33.95
CA VAL A 76 -17.27 3.85 -33.01
C VAL A 76 -16.19 3.13 -32.22
N LYS A 77 -15.02 2.83 -32.81
CA LYS A 77 -13.94 2.10 -32.12
C LYS A 77 -13.19 2.98 -31.13
N LYS A 78 -13.29 4.30 -31.27
CA LYS A 78 -12.66 5.30 -30.41
C LYS A 78 -13.62 5.91 -29.39
N GLN A 79 -14.89 5.52 -29.39
CA GLN A 79 -15.86 5.93 -28.39
C GLN A 79 -15.62 5.17 -27.07
N ASN A 80 -14.94 5.83 -26.13
CA ASN A 80 -14.51 5.27 -24.86
C ASN A 80 -14.53 6.36 -23.76
N THR A 81 -13.97 6.07 -22.58
CA THR A 81 -13.92 7.02 -21.46
C THR A 81 -13.15 8.30 -21.77
N ASP A 82 -12.20 8.26 -22.72
CA ASP A 82 -11.36 9.42 -23.03
C ASP A 82 -12.09 10.36 -24.00
N THR A 83 -12.94 9.81 -24.87
CA THR A 83 -13.70 10.60 -25.86
C THR A 83 -15.13 10.94 -25.41
N SER A 84 -15.59 10.46 -24.25
CA SER A 84 -16.91 10.79 -23.69
C SER A 84 -17.00 12.27 -23.31
N LEU A 85 -18.05 12.99 -23.71
CA LEU A 85 -18.20 14.42 -23.42
C LEU A 85 -19.29 14.65 -22.38
N ILE A 86 -20.51 14.20 -22.66
CA ILE A 86 -21.68 14.49 -21.84
C ILE A 86 -22.46 13.21 -21.56
N PHE A 87 -22.81 13.02 -20.29
CA PHE A 87 -23.78 12.01 -19.84
C PHE A 87 -25.15 12.68 -19.61
N VAL A 88 -26.24 12.06 -20.03
CA VAL A 88 -27.60 12.59 -19.81
C VAL A 88 -28.48 11.54 -19.14
N GLU A 89 -29.03 11.93 -17.98
CA GLU A 89 -30.06 11.21 -17.25
C GLU A 89 -31.40 11.91 -17.48
N ALA A 90 -32.27 11.27 -18.25
CA ALA A 90 -33.63 11.74 -18.49
C ALA A 90 -34.59 10.87 -17.67
N ILE A 91 -35.46 11.52 -16.90
CA ILE A 91 -36.47 10.85 -16.07
C ILE A 91 -37.88 11.28 -16.47
N GLU A 92 -38.91 10.65 -15.90
CA GLU A 92 -40.31 10.96 -16.20
C GLU A 92 -40.70 12.41 -15.83
N PRO A 93 -41.56 13.08 -16.64
CA PRO A 93 -41.97 14.47 -16.40
C PRO A 93 -42.62 14.74 -15.05
N GLN A 94 -43.28 13.74 -14.46
CA GLN A 94 -43.98 13.87 -13.19
C GLN A 94 -43.04 13.83 -11.98
N GLN A 95 -41.80 13.35 -12.16
CA GLN A 95 -40.84 13.22 -11.09
C GLN A 95 -40.15 14.56 -10.81
N THR A 96 -40.52 15.19 -9.69
CA THR A 96 -40.03 16.54 -9.32
C THR A 96 -38.77 16.50 -8.44
N LYS A 97 -38.50 15.38 -7.76
CA LYS A 97 -37.30 15.17 -6.95
C LYS A 97 -36.22 14.49 -7.80
N LEU A 98 -35.17 15.25 -8.13
CA LEU A 98 -34.07 14.79 -8.99
C LEU A 98 -32.92 14.11 -8.23
N ASN A 99 -32.96 14.02 -6.89
CA ASN A 99 -31.80 13.59 -6.08
C ASN A 99 -31.30 12.18 -6.44
N GLU A 100 -32.21 11.21 -6.61
CA GLU A 100 -31.83 9.84 -7.00
C GLU A 100 -31.15 9.83 -8.38
N ALA A 101 -31.73 10.54 -9.35
CA ALA A 101 -31.18 10.67 -10.69
C ALA A 101 -29.82 11.41 -10.71
N ILE A 102 -29.60 12.35 -9.79
CA ILE A 102 -28.31 13.03 -9.63
C ILE A 102 -27.23 12.07 -9.12
N GLU A 103 -27.51 11.27 -8.09
CA GLU A 103 -26.53 10.29 -7.58
C GLU A 103 -26.20 9.23 -8.64
N GLN A 104 -27.21 8.81 -9.41
CA GLN A 104 -27.05 7.88 -10.50
C GLN A 104 -26.22 8.46 -11.66
N ALA A 105 -26.55 9.67 -12.09
CA ALA A 105 -25.80 10.37 -13.12
C ALA A 105 -24.35 10.64 -12.68
N ARG A 106 -24.12 10.97 -11.40
CA ARG A 106 -22.79 11.09 -10.79
C ARG A 106 -22.01 9.79 -10.88
N PHE A 107 -22.62 8.66 -10.53
CA PHE A 107 -21.98 7.35 -10.59
C PHE A 107 -21.49 7.03 -12.02
N TYR A 108 -22.37 7.19 -13.01
CA TYR A 108 -22.02 6.89 -14.41
C TYR A 108 -21.09 7.92 -15.03
N SER A 109 -21.28 9.21 -14.75
CA SER A 109 -20.37 10.28 -15.14
C SER A 109 -18.95 10.00 -14.62
N ASN A 110 -18.83 9.52 -13.37
CA ASN A 110 -17.56 9.11 -12.78
C ASN A 110 -16.92 7.95 -13.54
N HIS A 111 -17.70 6.91 -13.83
CA HIS A 111 -17.26 5.73 -14.57
C HIS A 111 -16.78 6.07 -15.99
N PHE A 112 -17.56 6.86 -16.74
CA PHE A 112 -17.28 7.19 -18.13
C PHE A 112 -16.34 8.38 -18.31
N LYS A 113 -15.92 9.07 -17.25
CA LYS A 113 -15.05 10.26 -17.34
C LYS A 113 -15.62 11.38 -18.20
N THR A 114 -16.92 11.63 -18.15
CA THR A 114 -17.57 12.72 -18.90
C THR A 114 -17.23 14.09 -18.31
N LEU A 115 -17.17 15.12 -19.17
CA LEU A 115 -16.92 16.51 -18.80
C LEU A 115 -18.13 17.15 -18.11
N PHE A 116 -19.33 16.80 -18.58
CA PHE A 116 -20.58 17.26 -18.02
C PHE A 116 -21.52 16.08 -17.81
N PHE A 117 -22.43 16.22 -16.86
CA PHE A 117 -23.64 15.42 -16.87
C PHE A 117 -24.88 16.29 -16.67
N ILE A 118 -25.97 15.87 -17.29
CA ILE A 118 -27.24 16.57 -17.30
C ILE A 118 -28.29 15.67 -16.68
N VAL A 119 -29.09 16.21 -15.77
CA VAL A 119 -30.26 15.54 -15.19
C VAL A 119 -31.50 16.37 -15.51
N THR A 120 -32.51 15.75 -16.14
CA THR A 120 -33.74 16.46 -16.49
C THR A 120 -34.98 15.58 -16.46
N ASN A 121 -36.11 16.18 -16.10
CA ASN A 121 -37.45 15.60 -16.28
C ASN A 121 -38.22 16.25 -17.44
N GLY A 122 -37.55 17.02 -18.30
CA GLY A 122 -38.21 17.74 -19.39
C GLY A 122 -38.67 19.16 -19.04
N TYR A 123 -38.91 19.48 -17.77
CA TYR A 123 -39.18 20.85 -17.32
C TYR A 123 -37.97 21.47 -16.60
N ASN A 124 -37.42 20.76 -15.61
CA ASN A 124 -36.22 21.16 -14.88
C ASN A 124 -34.99 20.58 -15.55
N ILE A 125 -33.93 21.38 -15.66
CA ILE A 125 -32.64 20.97 -16.23
C ILE A 125 -31.56 21.35 -15.24
N LYS A 126 -30.83 20.34 -14.77
CA LYS A 126 -29.60 20.53 -13.98
C LYS A 126 -28.41 20.06 -14.78
N VAL A 127 -27.40 20.92 -14.88
CA VAL A 127 -26.15 20.63 -15.60
C VAL A 127 -25.01 20.78 -14.62
N PHE A 128 -24.25 19.70 -14.48
CA PHE A 128 -23.08 19.65 -13.64
C PHE A 128 -21.85 19.55 -14.52
N GLN A 129 -20.85 20.37 -14.20
CA GLN A 129 -19.52 20.26 -14.76
C GLN A 129 -18.66 19.46 -13.80
N ARG A 130 -17.97 18.45 -14.35
CA ARG A 130 -16.99 17.71 -13.57
C ARG A 130 -15.74 18.57 -13.36
N LEU A 131 -15.35 18.68 -12.10
CA LEU A 131 -14.09 19.27 -11.65
C LEU A 131 -13.14 18.16 -11.18
N HIS A 132 -11.91 18.55 -10.83
CA HIS A 132 -10.87 17.65 -10.32
C HIS A 132 -11.38 16.74 -9.18
N TYR A 133 -10.85 15.51 -9.08
CA TYR A 133 -11.08 14.55 -7.98
C TYR A 133 -12.55 14.15 -7.77
N ASN A 134 -13.31 13.97 -8.86
CA ASN A 134 -14.73 13.57 -8.83
C ASN A 134 -15.63 14.56 -8.08
N ARG A 135 -15.20 15.82 -7.95
CA ARG A 135 -16.04 16.90 -7.43
C ARG A 135 -16.81 17.52 -8.58
N GLU A 136 -18.07 17.88 -8.34
CA GLU A 136 -18.97 18.38 -9.37
C GLU A 136 -19.41 19.79 -9.01
N GLU A 137 -19.43 20.68 -10.00
CA GLU A 137 -19.99 22.01 -9.86
C GLU A 137 -21.31 22.09 -10.62
N LEU A 138 -22.37 22.52 -9.94
CA LEU A 138 -23.65 22.79 -10.56
C LEU A 138 -23.55 24.09 -11.36
N VAL A 139 -23.47 23.98 -12.69
CA VAL A 139 -23.30 25.14 -13.58
C VAL A 139 -24.65 25.74 -13.97
N PHE A 140 -25.67 24.89 -14.14
CA PHE A 140 -27.03 25.34 -14.40
C PHE A 140 -28.00 24.59 -13.50
N ASP A 141 -28.82 25.35 -12.77
CA ASP A 141 -30.04 24.89 -12.11
C ASP A 141 -31.18 25.74 -12.66
N THR A 142 -31.91 25.20 -13.64
CA THR A 142 -32.85 26.00 -14.43
C THR A 142 -34.09 25.20 -14.83
N ASN A 143 -35.04 25.86 -15.45
CA ASN A 143 -36.20 25.23 -16.08
C ASN A 143 -36.38 25.74 -17.51
N ILE A 144 -37.21 25.05 -18.29
CA ILE A 144 -37.48 25.39 -19.69
C ILE A 144 -37.93 26.86 -19.84
N ASP A 145 -38.78 27.37 -18.95
CA ASP A 145 -39.28 28.74 -19.05
C ASP A 145 -38.15 29.78 -18.89
N THR A 146 -37.19 29.51 -18.00
CA THR A 146 -36.00 30.34 -17.80
C THR A 146 -35.05 30.22 -19.01
N LEU A 147 -34.92 29.00 -19.56
CA LEU A 147 -34.08 28.74 -20.74
C LEU A 147 -34.63 29.41 -22.01
N LYS A 148 -35.91 29.82 -22.06
CA LYS A 148 -36.49 30.61 -23.17
C LYS A 148 -35.97 32.05 -23.22
N ASN A 149 -35.35 32.55 -22.15
CA ASN A 149 -34.73 33.88 -22.13
C ASN A 149 -33.48 33.90 -23.04
N ASN A 150 -33.39 34.90 -23.93
CA ASN A 150 -32.30 35.02 -24.91
C ASN A 150 -30.90 34.98 -24.28
N ASP A 151 -30.69 35.69 -23.16
CA ASP A 151 -29.38 35.78 -22.52
C ASP A 151 -29.01 34.44 -21.87
N PHE A 152 -29.98 33.79 -21.23
CA PHE A 152 -29.76 32.50 -20.57
C PHE A 152 -29.54 31.38 -21.60
N ALA A 153 -30.35 31.33 -22.66
CA ALA A 153 -30.18 30.42 -23.78
C ALA A 153 -28.81 30.58 -24.45
N SER A 154 -28.36 31.82 -24.66
CA SER A 154 -27.04 32.12 -25.23
C SER A 154 -25.91 31.60 -24.33
N LYS A 155 -26.01 31.80 -23.01
CA LYS A 155 -25.04 31.28 -22.03
C LYS A 155 -25.03 29.75 -22.02
N PHE A 156 -26.20 29.12 -22.03
CA PHE A 156 -26.35 27.68 -22.08
C PHE A 156 -25.73 27.09 -23.34
N TYR A 157 -26.04 27.66 -24.50
CA TYR A 157 -25.46 27.28 -25.78
C TYR A 157 -23.93 27.38 -25.76
N ASN A 158 -23.38 28.54 -25.36
CA ASN A 158 -21.94 28.75 -25.36
C ASN A 158 -21.19 27.83 -24.38
N LYS A 159 -21.87 27.29 -23.36
CA LYS A 159 -21.24 26.38 -22.41
C LYS A 159 -21.25 24.92 -22.89
N LEU A 160 -22.28 24.52 -23.63
CA LEU A 160 -22.53 23.12 -24.00
C LEU A 160 -22.38 22.81 -25.49
N ASN A 161 -22.17 23.80 -26.36
CA ASN A 161 -21.97 23.62 -27.79
C ASN A 161 -20.85 22.61 -28.10
N PHE A 162 -21.08 21.75 -29.10
CA PHE A 162 -20.20 20.64 -29.44
C PHE A 162 -18.75 21.07 -29.73
N ASP A 163 -18.54 22.08 -30.56
CA ASP A 163 -17.19 22.52 -30.92
C ASP A 163 -16.43 23.11 -29.72
N LEU A 164 -17.15 23.74 -28.80
CA LEU A 164 -16.54 24.26 -27.58
C LEU A 164 -16.20 23.11 -26.63
N VAL A 165 -17.14 22.21 -26.35
CA VAL A 165 -16.97 21.10 -25.40
C VAL A 165 -15.94 20.08 -25.90
N LYS A 166 -15.94 19.75 -27.20
CA LYS A 166 -14.98 18.82 -27.81
C LYS A 166 -13.53 19.29 -27.71
N ASN A 167 -13.32 20.60 -27.76
CA ASN A 167 -11.98 21.20 -27.67
C ASN A 167 -11.51 21.43 -26.23
N ILE A 168 -12.34 21.10 -25.23
CA ILE A 168 -11.89 21.10 -23.84
C ILE A 168 -11.01 19.87 -23.63
N ASP A 169 -9.71 20.08 -23.51
CA ASP A 169 -8.81 19.02 -23.11
C ASP A 169 -9.13 18.60 -21.67
N LYS A 170 -9.56 17.34 -21.52
CA LYS A 170 -9.86 16.72 -20.23
C LYS A 170 -8.67 16.81 -19.27
N ASN A 171 -7.44 16.74 -19.78
CA ASN A 171 -6.23 16.88 -18.97
C ASN A 171 -5.95 18.35 -18.60
N THR A 172 -6.43 19.31 -19.40
CA THR A 172 -6.23 20.75 -19.16
C THR A 172 -7.17 21.30 -18.08
N ILE A 173 -8.35 20.70 -17.85
CA ILE A 173 -9.20 21.03 -16.69
C ILE A 173 -8.50 20.68 -15.37
N ASP A 174 -7.76 19.58 -15.33
CA ASP A 174 -6.92 19.21 -14.18
C ASP A 174 -5.76 20.20 -13.99
N ILE A 175 -5.30 20.85 -15.07
CA ILE A 175 -4.19 21.80 -15.07
C ILE A 175 -4.62 23.23 -14.70
N LEU A 176 -5.81 23.72 -15.10
CA LEU A 176 -6.15 25.16 -15.11
C LEU A 176 -6.31 25.84 -13.73
N THR A 177 -6.80 25.14 -12.70
CA THR A 177 -6.91 25.73 -11.34
C THR A 177 -5.56 25.75 -10.65
N TYR A 178 -4.75 24.72 -10.88
CA TYR A 178 -3.38 24.63 -10.38
C TYR A 178 -2.42 25.55 -11.13
N THR A 179 -2.66 25.82 -12.41
CA THR A 179 -1.89 26.80 -13.21
C THR A 179 -2.09 28.20 -12.67
N LYS A 180 -3.24 28.53 -12.07
CA LYS A 180 -3.44 29.82 -11.38
C LYS A 180 -2.65 29.90 -10.07
N CYS A 181 -2.58 28.84 -9.28
CA CYS A 181 -1.70 28.78 -8.09
C CYS A 181 -0.22 28.80 -8.47
N ASN A 182 0.20 28.04 -9.48
CA ASN A 182 1.55 28.08 -10.04
C ASN A 182 1.87 29.40 -10.75
N LEU A 183 0.88 30.10 -11.31
CA LEU A 183 1.04 31.46 -11.83
C LEU A 183 1.24 32.43 -10.68
N ILE A 184 0.48 32.33 -9.59
CA ILE A 184 0.70 33.12 -8.37
C ILE A 184 2.10 32.83 -7.83
N GLU A 185 2.50 31.58 -7.68
CA GLU A 185 3.82 31.20 -7.18
C GLU A 185 4.94 31.66 -8.14
N LYS A 186 4.81 31.48 -9.46
CA LYS A 186 5.75 32.01 -10.46
C LYS A 186 5.78 33.54 -10.52
N LEU A 187 4.66 34.22 -10.26
CA LEU A 187 4.60 35.68 -10.17
C LEU A 187 5.30 36.17 -8.90
N ILE A 188 5.10 35.48 -7.77
CA ILE A 188 5.78 35.73 -6.49
C ILE A 188 7.30 35.44 -6.63
N THR A 189 7.70 34.39 -7.35
CA THR A 189 9.13 34.06 -7.57
C THR A 189 9.81 35.00 -8.57
N ARG A 190 9.06 35.69 -9.44
CA ARG A 190 9.59 36.65 -10.41
C ARG A 190 9.70 38.07 -9.85
N ASP A 191 9.07 38.32 -8.71
CA ASP A 191 9.13 39.59 -8.00
C ASP A 191 10.21 39.50 -6.91
N PRO A 192 11.35 40.20 -7.04
CA PRO A 192 12.46 40.12 -6.10
C PRO A 192 12.06 40.45 -4.65
N ASP A 193 11.09 41.35 -4.47
CA ASP A 193 10.64 41.78 -3.15
C ASP A 193 9.80 40.68 -2.48
N LEU A 194 9.02 39.92 -3.25
CA LEU A 194 8.21 38.81 -2.73
C LEU A 194 9.00 37.52 -2.57
N GLN A 195 10.02 37.28 -3.41
CA GLN A 195 10.95 36.16 -3.26
C GLN A 195 11.70 36.27 -1.91
N TYR A 196 12.11 37.47 -1.51
CA TYR A 196 12.71 37.73 -0.20
C TYR A 196 11.79 37.30 0.96
N PHE A 197 10.46 37.51 0.85
CA PHE A 197 9.50 37.06 1.87
C PHE A 197 9.29 35.54 1.87
N LEU A 198 9.35 34.89 0.71
CA LEU A 198 9.29 33.43 0.63
C LEU A 198 10.51 32.77 1.26
N GLU A 199 11.72 33.27 0.98
CA GLU A 199 12.97 32.75 1.56
C GLU A 199 13.02 32.97 3.08
N LYS A 200 12.43 34.05 3.60
CA LYS A 200 12.25 34.26 5.04
C LYS A 200 11.21 33.36 5.71
N CYS A 201 10.30 32.76 4.94
CA CYS A 201 9.29 31.84 5.48
C CYS A 201 9.80 30.40 5.58
N ASP A 202 10.91 30.08 4.90
CA ASP A 202 11.49 28.74 4.95
C ASP A 202 12.03 28.41 6.33
N PHE A 203 11.92 27.12 6.68
CA PHE A 203 12.44 26.65 7.94
C PHE A 203 13.97 26.56 7.90
N GLU A 204 14.62 26.81 9.04
CA GLU A 204 16.06 26.58 9.16
C GLU A 204 16.35 25.07 9.22
N PRO A 205 17.14 24.52 8.26
CA PRO A 205 17.42 23.10 8.23
C PRO A 205 18.13 22.63 9.50
N SER A 206 17.57 21.63 10.15
CA SER A 206 18.10 21.09 11.40
C SER A 206 17.65 19.65 11.61
N ILE A 207 18.42 18.91 12.40
CA ILE A 207 18.03 17.59 12.89
C ILE A 207 18.32 17.60 14.38
N THR A 208 17.28 17.51 15.21
CA THR A 208 17.38 17.47 16.66
C THR A 208 16.75 16.20 17.19
N ARG A 209 17.37 15.62 18.22
CA ARG A 209 16.86 14.41 18.88
C ARG A 209 16.94 14.57 20.39
N GLU A 210 15.79 14.46 21.03
CA GLU A 210 15.64 14.49 22.48
C GLU A 210 14.95 13.18 22.92
N GLY A 211 15.75 12.22 23.38
CA GLY A 211 15.26 10.87 23.69
C GLY A 211 14.67 10.18 22.45
N CYS A 212 13.36 9.92 22.48
CA CYS A 212 12.61 9.31 21.39
C CYS A 212 11.90 10.34 20.50
N HIS A 213 11.97 11.62 20.85
CA HIS A 213 11.49 12.70 20.01
C HIS A 213 12.57 13.10 19.00
N LEU A 214 12.24 13.04 17.71
CA LEU A 214 13.11 13.38 16.59
C LEU A 214 12.43 14.46 15.77
N VAL A 215 13.12 15.59 15.53
CA VAL A 215 12.65 16.63 14.62
C VAL A 215 13.63 16.74 13.46
N VAL A 216 13.11 16.58 12.25
CA VAL A 216 13.87 16.73 11.00
C VAL A 216 13.27 17.88 10.21
N VAL A 217 14.10 18.87 9.90
CA VAL A 217 13.68 20.10 9.24
C VAL A 217 14.49 20.29 7.96
N LYS A 218 13.78 20.55 6.88
CA LYS A 218 14.27 21.02 5.58
C LYS A 218 13.57 22.34 5.25
N PRO A 219 14.09 23.14 4.30
CA PRO A 219 13.55 24.47 4.01
C PRO A 219 12.04 24.49 3.82
N LYS A 220 11.47 23.51 3.11
CA LYS A 220 10.03 23.45 2.83
C LYS A 220 9.20 22.59 3.80
N VAL A 221 9.82 21.70 4.55
CA VAL A 221 9.12 20.66 5.32
C VAL A 221 9.78 20.44 6.68
N ALA A 222 8.97 20.40 7.73
CA ALA A 222 9.39 19.96 9.06
C ALA A 222 8.59 18.72 9.48
N ILE A 223 9.27 17.72 10.02
CA ILE A 223 8.64 16.52 10.59
C ILE A 223 9.12 16.36 12.02
N ALA A 224 8.18 16.40 12.97
CA ALA A 224 8.42 16.03 14.35
C ALA A 224 7.84 14.62 14.59
N CYS A 225 8.65 13.69 15.05
CA CYS A 225 8.31 12.28 15.18
C CYS A 225 8.65 11.75 16.57
N ASN A 226 7.73 11.02 17.17
CA ASN A 226 7.98 10.18 18.32
C ASN A 226 8.28 8.76 17.81
N LEU A 227 9.53 8.34 17.96
CA LEU A 227 10.00 7.01 17.58
C LEU A 227 9.33 5.94 18.45
N PRO A 228 9.08 4.74 17.91
CA PRO A 228 8.42 3.67 18.66
C PRO A 228 9.35 3.19 19.78
N GLN A 229 8.78 3.03 20.98
CA GLN A 229 9.47 2.45 22.14
C GLN A 229 8.94 1.04 22.38
N ALA A 230 9.82 0.05 22.27
CA ALA A 230 9.57 -1.32 22.71
C ALA A 230 8.21 -1.96 22.26
N PHE A 231 7.97 -1.99 20.94
CA PHE A 231 6.72 -2.40 20.27
C PHE A 231 5.49 -1.54 20.63
N GLY A 232 5.69 -0.39 21.27
CA GLY A 232 4.74 0.71 21.34
C GLY A 232 4.60 1.45 20.00
N GLU A 233 3.48 2.13 19.84
CA GLU A 233 3.16 2.91 18.65
C GLU A 233 3.89 4.25 18.65
N GLY A 234 4.53 4.61 17.54
CA GLY A 234 5.06 5.95 17.30
C GLY A 234 4.07 6.82 16.52
N ASN A 235 4.33 8.12 16.44
CA ASN A 235 3.53 9.06 15.64
C ASN A 235 4.41 10.18 15.08
N CYS A 236 3.91 10.92 14.10
CA CYS A 236 4.59 12.11 13.60
C CYS A 236 3.62 13.21 13.18
N GLN A 237 4.14 14.44 13.18
CA GLN A 237 3.49 15.64 12.72
C GLN A 237 4.32 16.25 11.59
N ILE A 238 3.67 16.55 10.46
CA ILE A 238 4.28 17.14 9.27
C ILE A 238 3.74 18.57 9.10
N GLU A 239 4.66 19.51 8.88
CA GLU A 239 4.37 20.92 8.61
C GLU A 239 5.11 21.38 7.35
N PHE A 240 4.54 22.38 6.67
CA PHE A 240 5.08 22.95 5.43
C PHE A 240 5.35 24.45 5.63
N SER A 241 6.45 24.96 5.05
CA SER A 241 6.78 26.39 5.09
C SER A 241 5.96 27.22 4.10
N SER A 242 5.41 26.55 3.09
CA SER A 242 4.65 27.17 2.00
C SER A 242 3.46 27.97 2.51
N ILE A 243 3.27 29.15 1.93
CA ILE A 243 2.16 30.05 2.28
C ILE A 243 0.80 29.35 2.09
N LEU A 244 0.68 28.48 1.08
CA LEU A 244 -0.54 27.74 0.79
C LEU A 244 -0.91 26.74 1.89
N PHE A 245 0.08 26.26 2.64
CA PHE A 245 -0.08 25.24 3.68
C PHE A 245 0.21 25.78 5.07
N LYS A 246 0.35 27.11 5.23
CA LYS A 246 0.68 27.73 6.50
C LYS A 246 -0.42 27.44 7.54
N GLY A 247 -0.03 26.84 8.66
CA GLY A 247 -0.93 26.42 9.73
C GLY A 247 -1.53 25.02 9.55
N LEU A 248 -1.29 24.35 8.42
CA LEU A 248 -1.64 22.95 8.25
C LEU A 248 -0.67 22.06 9.05
N LYS A 249 -1.23 21.23 9.94
CA LYS A 249 -0.48 20.24 10.72
C LYS A 249 -1.06 18.86 10.48
N ILE A 250 -0.31 18.04 9.75
CA ILE A 250 -0.75 16.69 9.39
C ILE A 250 -0.21 15.72 10.44
N HIS A 251 -1.09 15.02 11.13
CA HIS A 251 -0.72 14.03 12.14
C HIS A 251 -0.87 12.63 11.54
N LEU A 252 0.15 11.81 11.70
CA LEU A 252 0.19 10.42 11.25
C LEU A 252 0.44 9.52 12.44
N ASN A 253 -0.36 8.46 12.56
CA ASN A 253 -0.17 7.44 13.59
C ASN A 253 0.83 6.36 13.12
N HIS A 254 1.06 5.35 13.96
CA HIS A 254 1.98 4.26 13.68
C HIS A 254 1.65 3.51 12.38
N GLN A 255 0.38 3.23 12.15
CA GLN A 255 -0.08 2.51 10.95
C GLN A 255 0.11 3.36 9.69
N ASP A 256 -0.14 4.67 9.76
CA ASP A 256 0.10 5.58 8.64
C ASP A 256 1.59 5.64 8.29
N ILE A 257 2.47 5.76 9.28
CA ILE A 257 3.93 5.82 9.08
C ILE A 257 4.43 4.55 8.39
N LEU A 258 4.09 3.38 8.95
CA LEU A 258 4.52 2.09 8.40
C LEU A 258 3.88 1.81 7.03
N GLY A 259 2.57 1.99 6.92
CA GLY A 259 1.80 1.62 5.72
C GLY A 259 2.01 2.55 4.53
N GLN A 260 2.31 3.83 4.77
CA GLN A 260 2.40 4.85 3.72
C GLN A 260 3.83 5.35 3.48
N LEU A 261 4.58 5.69 4.52
CA LEU A 261 5.85 6.43 4.38
C LEU A 261 7.08 5.53 4.22
N MET A 262 6.99 4.30 4.70
CA MET A 262 8.15 3.42 4.90
C MET A 262 8.63 2.71 3.62
N THR A 263 7.81 2.68 2.57
CA THR A 263 8.16 2.06 1.28
C THR A 263 8.92 3.03 0.37
N GLY A 264 10.00 2.56 -0.24
CA GLY A 264 10.77 3.33 -1.22
C GLY A 264 11.66 4.42 -0.62
N LEU A 265 12.14 4.23 0.61
CA LEU A 265 13.10 5.16 1.21
C LEU A 265 14.33 5.38 0.32
N HIS A 266 14.89 6.58 0.36
CA HIS A 266 16.06 7.01 -0.40
C HIS A 266 15.89 6.96 -1.93
N THR A 267 14.64 7.00 -2.41
CA THR A 267 14.33 7.07 -3.85
C THR A 267 13.87 8.45 -4.26
N HIS A 268 14.11 8.83 -5.52
CA HIS A 268 13.69 10.12 -6.02
C HIS A 268 12.15 10.19 -6.20
N PRO A 269 11.50 11.35 -5.97
CA PRO A 269 10.05 11.53 -6.10
C PRO A 269 9.39 10.96 -7.36
N ASN A 270 10.07 11.05 -8.51
CA ASN A 270 9.52 10.66 -9.82
C ASN A 270 9.77 9.19 -10.20
N TRP A 271 10.35 8.37 -9.32
CA TRP A 271 10.64 6.96 -9.65
C TRP A 271 9.44 6.03 -9.44
N GLY A 272 8.35 6.49 -8.83
CA GLY A 272 7.18 5.63 -8.53
C GLY A 272 7.46 4.55 -7.49
N CYS A 273 8.50 4.72 -6.66
CA CYS A 273 8.87 3.78 -5.60
C CYS A 273 8.18 4.07 -4.26
N ARG A 274 7.52 5.23 -4.11
CA ARG A 274 6.94 5.69 -2.83
C ARG A 274 5.41 5.65 -2.89
N ARG A 275 4.76 4.97 -1.94
CA ARG A 275 3.28 4.81 -1.91
C ARG A 275 2.53 6.12 -1.78
N PHE A 276 3.05 6.98 -0.91
CA PHE A 276 2.43 8.24 -0.56
C PHE A 276 2.56 9.31 -1.66
N LEU A 277 3.23 9.01 -2.78
CA LEU A 277 3.59 10.00 -3.78
C LEU A 277 3.23 9.53 -5.20
N LYS A 278 2.59 10.42 -5.98
CA LYS A 278 2.29 10.18 -7.39
C LYS A 278 2.63 11.41 -8.23
N GLU A 279 3.41 11.22 -9.28
CA GLU A 279 3.70 12.30 -10.23
C GLU A 279 2.42 12.68 -11.00
N LEU A 280 2.08 13.97 -10.96
CA LEU A 280 1.01 14.55 -11.78
C LEU A 280 1.59 15.07 -13.09
N ASP A 281 2.68 15.83 -12.99
CA ASP A 281 3.48 16.31 -14.11
C ASP A 281 4.94 16.51 -13.66
N LYS A 282 5.80 16.94 -14.58
CA LYS A 282 7.26 17.09 -14.36
C LYS A 282 7.65 17.93 -13.13
N ASN A 283 6.76 18.79 -12.64
CA ASN A 283 7.03 19.69 -11.54
C ASN A 283 6.16 19.43 -10.31
N ASN A 284 5.13 18.58 -10.38
CA ASN A 284 4.09 18.54 -9.36
C ASN A 284 3.70 17.11 -9.00
N PHE A 285 3.44 16.90 -7.71
CA PHE A 285 3.21 15.59 -7.13
C PHE A 285 1.96 15.63 -6.26
N THR A 286 1.08 14.64 -6.44
CA THR A 286 0.05 14.33 -5.45
C THR A 286 0.68 13.58 -4.30
N VAL A 287 0.41 14.02 -3.08
CA VAL A 287 0.94 13.45 -1.85
C VAL A 287 -0.20 13.04 -0.94
N TYR A 288 -0.21 11.77 -0.53
CA TYR A 288 -1.19 11.17 0.36
C TYR A 288 -0.57 10.99 1.74
N LEU A 289 -1.06 11.72 2.74
CA LEU A 289 -0.56 11.67 4.12
C LEU A 289 -1.72 11.40 5.06
N GLY A 290 -1.88 10.14 5.48
CA GLY A 290 -3.01 9.69 6.28
C GLY A 290 -4.30 9.80 5.46
N GLN A 291 -5.24 10.63 5.92
CA GLN A 291 -6.49 10.94 5.20
C GLN A 291 -6.42 12.23 4.36
N ILE A 292 -5.26 12.90 4.36
CA ILE A 292 -5.09 14.20 3.70
C ILE A 292 -4.38 14.00 2.36
N THR A 293 -4.88 14.66 1.32
CA THR A 293 -4.22 14.74 0.02
C THR A 293 -3.80 16.17 -0.25
N VAL A 294 -2.52 16.40 -0.53
CA VAL A 294 -1.97 17.70 -0.92
C VAL A 294 -1.26 17.59 -2.27
N ILE A 295 -1.13 18.71 -2.97
CA ILE A 295 -0.33 18.80 -4.20
C ILE A 295 0.90 19.62 -3.85
N LEU A 296 2.07 19.01 -4.02
CA LEU A 296 3.35 19.64 -3.74
C LEU A 296 4.11 19.91 -5.03
N SER A 297 4.83 21.03 -5.06
CA SER A 297 5.85 21.28 -6.05
C SER A 297 7.00 20.28 -5.94
N LYS A 298 7.85 20.21 -6.96
CA LYS A 298 9.01 19.32 -6.98
C LYS A 298 9.96 19.58 -5.81
N LEU A 299 10.15 20.84 -5.41
CA LEU A 299 11.02 21.20 -4.29
C LEU A 299 10.43 20.71 -2.97
N GLU A 300 9.15 21.01 -2.70
CA GLU A 300 8.45 20.54 -1.50
C GLU A 300 8.38 19.01 -1.42
N ALA A 301 8.11 18.33 -2.53
CA ALA A 301 8.09 16.87 -2.60
C ALA A 301 9.48 16.27 -2.35
N THR A 302 10.54 16.93 -2.83
CA THR A 302 11.94 16.50 -2.59
C THR A 302 12.29 16.65 -1.11
N ASP A 303 12.02 17.81 -0.52
CA ASP A 303 12.26 18.07 0.91
C ASP A 303 11.45 17.11 1.80
N LEU A 304 10.19 16.86 1.45
CA LEU A 304 9.34 15.88 2.13
C LEU A 304 9.99 14.49 2.08
N CYS A 305 10.45 14.04 0.91
CA CYS A 305 11.12 12.75 0.78
C CYS A 305 12.39 12.67 1.63
N LEU A 306 13.21 13.74 1.66
CA LEU A 306 14.43 13.79 2.47
C LEU A 306 14.13 13.75 3.98
N CYS A 307 13.10 14.47 4.45
CA CYS A 307 12.67 14.41 5.83
C CYS A 307 12.15 13.01 6.20
N ILE A 308 11.30 12.44 5.34
CA ILE A 308 10.75 11.09 5.52
C ILE A 308 11.86 10.06 5.57
N ASP A 309 12.84 10.14 4.68
CA ASP A 309 13.96 9.21 4.63
C ASP A 309 14.72 9.16 5.96
N GLU A 310 15.06 10.32 6.53
CA GLU A 310 15.75 10.36 7.83
C GLU A 310 14.85 9.84 8.96
N VAL A 311 13.60 10.33 9.05
CA VAL A 311 12.68 9.93 10.12
C VAL A 311 12.40 8.43 10.06
N CYS A 312 12.05 7.92 8.89
CA CYS A 312 11.67 6.54 8.67
C CYS A 312 12.86 5.59 8.83
N GLN A 313 14.07 5.99 8.44
CA GLN A 313 15.27 5.21 8.71
C GLN A 313 15.52 5.04 10.21
N ARG A 314 15.36 6.12 10.99
CA ARG A 314 15.48 6.04 12.47
C ARG A 314 14.36 5.20 13.08
N TYR A 315 13.14 5.36 12.58
CA TYR A 315 11.97 4.60 13.01
C TYR A 315 12.16 3.09 12.78
N LYS A 316 12.58 2.71 11.57
CA LYS A 316 12.91 1.34 11.19
C LYS A 316 14.02 0.78 12.08
N ASN A 317 15.10 1.53 12.28
CA ASN A 317 16.21 1.10 13.13
C ASN A 317 15.76 0.83 14.57
N SER A 318 14.90 1.68 15.16
CA SER A 318 14.38 1.47 16.51
C SER A 318 13.57 0.16 16.63
N ILE A 319 12.77 -0.18 15.62
CA ILE A 319 12.04 -1.46 15.58
C ILE A 319 13.01 -2.64 15.44
N ILE A 320 13.97 -2.55 14.52
CA ILE A 320 14.96 -3.61 14.27
C ILE A 320 15.84 -3.87 15.49
N GLU A 321 16.31 -2.80 16.15
CA GLU A 321 17.09 -2.88 17.39
C GLU A 321 16.32 -3.66 18.46
N PHE A 322 15.01 -3.43 18.54
CA PHE A 322 14.18 -4.13 19.51
C PHE A 322 13.94 -5.60 19.17
N GLU A 323 13.61 -5.89 17.91
CA GLU A 323 13.46 -7.27 17.42
C GLU A 323 14.73 -8.10 17.61
N ASN A 324 15.89 -7.50 17.33
CA ASN A 324 17.18 -8.14 17.51
C ASN A 324 17.50 -8.39 18.99
N ALA A 325 17.22 -7.42 19.86
CA ALA A 325 17.54 -7.53 21.27
C ALA A 325 16.69 -8.58 21.99
N LEU A 326 15.40 -8.71 21.64
CA LEU A 326 14.52 -9.73 22.22
C LEU A 326 14.50 -11.04 21.42
N GLU A 327 15.21 -11.11 20.30
CA GLU A 327 15.23 -12.25 19.38
C GLU A 327 13.82 -12.67 18.94
N THR A 328 12.98 -11.69 18.55
CA THR A 328 11.53 -11.90 18.33
C THR A 328 11.13 -12.15 16.87
N TRP A 329 12.11 -12.05 15.98
CA TRP A 329 11.98 -12.10 14.52
C TRP A 329 11.29 -13.37 13.97
N ASP A 330 11.43 -14.50 14.66
CA ASP A 330 10.88 -15.80 14.26
C ASP A 330 9.54 -16.12 14.97
N PHE A 331 9.01 -15.17 15.73
CA PHE A 331 7.78 -15.33 16.49
C PHE A 331 6.68 -14.42 15.96
N GLU A 332 5.45 -14.93 16.01
CA GLU A 332 4.24 -14.17 15.67
C GLU A 332 3.91 -13.17 16.79
N PHE A 333 3.75 -11.91 16.44
CA PHE A 333 3.30 -10.87 17.36
C PHE A 333 1.78 -10.91 17.53
N VAL A 334 1.31 -10.77 18.77
CA VAL A 334 -0.12 -10.73 19.09
C VAL A 334 -0.39 -9.58 20.05
N ASN A 335 -1.48 -8.87 19.80
CA ASN A 335 -2.02 -7.83 20.67
C ASN A 335 -3.52 -8.08 20.91
N PHE A 336 -3.91 -8.39 22.14
CA PHE A 336 -5.31 -8.61 22.54
C PHE A 336 -5.54 -8.30 24.01
N SER A 337 -6.71 -7.78 24.36
CA SER A 337 -7.14 -7.59 25.76
C SER A 337 -6.06 -6.97 26.66
N GLU A 338 -5.40 -5.91 26.17
CA GLU A 338 -4.29 -5.18 26.83
C GLU A 338 -2.96 -5.96 26.97
N VAL A 339 -2.91 -7.22 26.51
CA VAL A 339 -1.70 -8.03 26.46
C VAL A 339 -1.04 -7.93 25.08
N ARG A 340 0.26 -7.60 25.07
CA ARG A 340 1.10 -7.57 23.86
C ARG A 340 2.23 -8.56 24.03
N GLY A 341 2.54 -9.34 22.99
CA GLY A 341 3.57 -10.36 23.11
C GLY A 341 3.78 -11.23 21.89
N PHE A 342 4.57 -12.28 22.06
CA PHE A 342 4.99 -13.19 21.00
C PHE A 342 4.57 -14.63 21.28
N ILE A 343 3.95 -15.31 20.30
CA ILE A 343 3.64 -16.74 20.43
C ILE A 343 4.93 -17.54 20.33
N LEU A 344 5.30 -18.24 21.40
CA LEU A 344 6.48 -19.09 21.43
C LEU A 344 6.21 -20.49 20.84
N PHE A 345 5.12 -21.11 21.31
CA PHE A 345 4.64 -22.45 20.94
C PHE A 345 3.26 -22.68 21.58
N SER A 346 2.66 -23.84 21.37
CA SER A 346 1.40 -24.20 22.03
C SER A 346 1.51 -25.51 22.82
N VAL A 347 0.66 -25.62 23.84
CA VAL A 347 0.53 -26.83 24.68
C VAL A 347 -0.93 -27.21 24.85
N ARG A 348 -1.23 -28.47 25.18
CA ARG A 348 -2.58 -28.82 25.64
C ARG A 348 -2.90 -28.20 26.99
N GLN A 349 -4.17 -27.88 27.22
CA GLN A 349 -4.66 -27.25 28.45
C GLN A 349 -4.28 -28.03 29.73
N GLU A 350 -4.24 -29.35 29.67
CA GLU A 350 -3.83 -30.21 30.79
C GLU A 350 -2.39 -29.93 31.22
N LEU A 351 -1.46 -29.84 30.26
CA LEU A 351 -0.06 -29.54 30.55
C LEU A 351 0.10 -28.12 31.10
N TRP A 352 -0.64 -27.16 30.57
CA TRP A 352 -0.66 -25.80 31.11
C TRP A 352 -1.10 -25.74 32.58
N LYS A 353 -2.15 -26.50 32.96
CA LYS A 353 -2.58 -26.60 34.36
C LYS A 353 -1.49 -27.16 35.27
N LEU A 354 -0.77 -28.19 34.81
CA LEU A 354 0.38 -28.75 35.56
C LEU A 354 1.51 -27.74 35.70
N MET A 355 1.83 -26.98 34.65
CA MET A 355 2.81 -25.90 34.71
C MET A 355 2.39 -24.85 35.75
N GLN A 356 1.14 -24.39 35.75
CA GLN A 356 0.65 -23.44 36.75
C GLN A 356 0.64 -24.01 38.18
N GLN A 357 0.38 -25.32 38.34
CA GLN A 357 0.44 -25.94 39.66
C GLN A 357 1.89 -26.00 40.17
N PHE A 358 2.83 -26.33 39.29
CA PHE A 358 4.25 -26.35 39.61
C PHE A 358 4.74 -24.97 40.09
N THR A 359 4.37 -23.88 39.42
CA THR A 359 4.77 -22.53 39.85
C THR A 359 4.23 -22.17 41.23
N LYS A 360 3.02 -22.63 41.59
CA LYS A 360 2.43 -22.42 42.92
C LYS A 360 3.14 -23.22 44.02
N GLU A 361 3.65 -24.41 43.70
CA GLU A 361 4.42 -25.25 44.62
C GLU A 361 5.83 -24.68 44.83
N PHE A 362 6.49 -24.24 43.75
CA PHE A 362 7.84 -23.68 43.76
C PHE A 362 7.86 -22.13 43.73
N ASP A 363 7.00 -21.50 44.51
CA ASP A 363 7.01 -20.04 44.71
C ASP A 363 8.32 -19.62 45.40
N TYR A 364 8.99 -18.56 44.92
CA TYR A 364 10.26 -18.10 45.50
C TYR A 364 10.19 -17.79 47.01
N LYS A 365 8.99 -17.50 47.55
CA LYS A 365 8.77 -17.28 48.99
C LYS A 365 8.68 -18.58 49.80
N LYS A 366 8.45 -19.74 49.17
CA LYS A 366 8.20 -21.03 49.83
C LYS A 366 9.43 -21.91 50.00
N GLY A 367 10.55 -21.60 49.35
CA GLY A 367 11.75 -22.43 49.45
C GLY A 367 12.95 -21.85 48.70
N LYS A 368 14.02 -22.63 48.65
CA LYS A 368 15.33 -22.21 48.12
C LYS A 368 15.94 -23.16 47.08
N SER A 369 15.17 -24.13 46.57
CA SER A 369 15.66 -24.98 45.48
C SER A 369 15.84 -24.14 44.20
N GLU A 370 16.58 -24.66 43.22
CA GLU A 370 16.80 -23.99 41.93
C GLU A 370 15.50 -23.62 41.19
N TRP A 371 14.38 -24.29 41.50
CA TRP A 371 13.06 -24.09 40.91
C TRP A 371 12.19 -23.07 41.66
N HIS A 372 12.60 -22.62 42.85
CA HIS A 372 11.90 -21.57 43.61
C HIS A 372 12.19 -20.18 43.02
N ILE A 373 11.79 -20.00 41.75
CA ILE A 373 12.05 -18.81 40.92
C ILE A 373 10.76 -18.24 40.34
N PHE A 374 9.59 -18.65 40.84
CA PHE A 374 8.30 -18.20 40.34
C PHE A 374 7.64 -17.25 41.33
N HIS A 375 7.12 -16.13 40.83
CA HIS A 375 6.22 -15.27 41.59
C HIS A 375 4.77 -15.73 41.39
N ARG A 376 3.97 -15.75 42.46
CA ARG A 376 2.56 -16.15 42.39
C ARG A 376 1.73 -15.14 41.61
N GLU A 377 1.21 -15.57 40.47
CA GLU A 377 0.20 -14.85 39.69
C GLU A 377 -1.00 -15.76 39.40
N ASN A 378 -2.13 -15.17 39.01
CA ASN A 378 -3.38 -15.91 38.85
C ASN A 378 -3.39 -16.79 37.61
N ILE A 379 -2.98 -16.23 36.47
CA ILE A 379 -3.08 -16.88 35.15
C ILE A 379 -1.75 -16.93 34.39
N SER A 380 -0.85 -15.99 34.61
CA SER A 380 0.49 -15.90 34.01
C SER A 380 1.53 -16.66 34.83
N ILE A 381 2.65 -17.01 34.20
CA ILE A 381 3.86 -17.49 34.86
C ILE A 381 4.89 -16.37 34.83
N ARG A 382 5.21 -15.81 36.00
CA ARG A 382 6.26 -14.82 36.18
C ARG A 382 7.51 -15.46 36.73
N VAL A 383 8.60 -15.41 35.97
CA VAL A 383 9.92 -15.89 36.40
C VAL A 383 10.65 -14.75 37.09
N SER A 384 10.77 -14.83 38.41
CA SER A 384 11.33 -13.78 39.26
C SER A 384 11.86 -14.35 40.58
N ARG A 385 13.01 -13.83 41.02
CA ARG A 385 13.55 -14.08 42.37
C ARG A 385 13.19 -12.96 43.36
N GLY A 386 12.22 -12.11 43.02
CA GLY A 386 11.75 -11.00 43.87
C GLY A 386 12.63 -9.75 43.87
N ILE A 387 13.78 -9.76 43.17
CA ILE A 387 14.65 -8.59 42.96
C ILE A 387 14.49 -8.04 41.54
N ARG A 388 14.38 -8.94 40.55
CA ARG A 388 14.26 -8.61 39.14
C ARG A 388 13.40 -9.68 38.46
N ASP A 389 12.59 -9.23 37.50
CA ASP A 389 11.81 -10.12 36.65
C ASP A 389 12.62 -10.52 35.41
N HIS A 390 12.58 -11.81 35.09
CA HIS A 390 13.29 -12.38 33.95
C HIS A 390 12.37 -12.54 32.74
N ALA A 391 11.16 -13.06 32.93
CA ALA A 391 10.20 -13.28 31.86
C ALA A 391 8.77 -13.33 32.39
N PHE A 392 7.82 -12.90 31.56
CA PHE A 392 6.38 -13.02 31.78
C PHE A 392 5.82 -13.93 30.69
N ILE A 393 5.13 -14.99 31.10
CA ILE A 393 4.59 -16.00 30.20
C ILE A 393 3.08 -16.05 30.36
N PHE A 394 2.35 -15.73 29.30
CA PHE A 394 0.91 -15.57 29.33
C PHE A 394 0.20 -16.64 28.48
N PRO A 395 -0.92 -17.23 28.96
CA PRO A 395 -1.70 -18.15 28.15
C PRO A 395 -2.73 -17.43 27.28
N LYS A 396 -2.70 -17.66 25.98
CA LYS A 396 -3.83 -17.35 25.08
C LYS A 396 -4.61 -18.62 24.81
N PHE A 397 -5.84 -18.64 25.31
CA PHE A 397 -6.81 -19.70 25.01
C PHE A 397 -7.45 -19.39 23.67
N ASP A 398 -7.38 -20.35 22.76
CA ASP A 398 -8.01 -20.27 21.46
C ASP A 398 -9.54 -20.32 21.66
N ARG A 399 -10.19 -19.15 21.56
CA ARG A 399 -11.65 -19.00 21.67
C ARG A 399 -12.27 -18.74 20.30
N ASP A 400 -11.68 -19.25 19.22
CA ASP A 400 -12.34 -19.15 17.94
C ASP A 400 -13.65 -19.95 17.97
N LEU A 401 -14.70 -19.32 17.43
CA LEU A 401 -16.10 -19.75 17.30
C LEU A 401 -16.29 -21.07 16.50
N SER A 402 -15.24 -21.88 16.35
CA SER A 402 -15.35 -23.25 15.88
C SER A 402 -16.08 -24.09 16.94
N LEU A 403 -17.07 -24.86 16.51
CA LEU A 403 -17.95 -25.70 17.33
C LEU A 403 -17.23 -26.87 18.04
N LEU A 404 -15.90 -26.83 18.14
CA LEU A 404 -15.06 -27.81 18.80
C LEU A 404 -14.13 -27.09 19.79
N PRO A 405 -14.08 -27.50 21.08
CA PRO A 405 -13.11 -26.93 22.01
C PRO A 405 -11.70 -27.28 21.54
N SER A 406 -11.01 -26.29 20.97
CA SER A 406 -9.57 -26.36 20.77
C SER A 406 -8.93 -26.48 22.16
N ASN A 407 -8.50 -27.69 22.52
CA ASN A 407 -7.86 -28.00 23.82
C ASN A 407 -6.41 -27.45 23.90
N GLN A 408 -6.08 -26.45 23.07
CA GLN A 408 -4.75 -25.92 22.87
C GLN A 408 -4.63 -24.52 23.48
N VAL A 409 -3.49 -24.27 24.13
CA VAL A 409 -3.15 -23.01 24.79
C VAL A 409 -1.88 -22.50 24.13
N ASN A 410 -1.95 -21.32 23.54
CA ASN A 410 -0.80 -20.63 22.98
C ASN A 410 -0.01 -19.99 24.11
N ILE A 411 1.27 -20.31 24.20
CA ILE A 411 2.19 -19.78 25.20
C ILE A 411 2.83 -18.52 24.65
N LEU A 412 2.54 -17.39 25.29
CA LEU A 412 3.02 -16.08 24.88
C LEU A 412 4.18 -15.62 25.75
N TYR A 413 5.19 -15.02 25.13
CA TYR A 413 6.13 -14.12 25.80
C TYR A 413 5.50 -12.73 25.89
N GLU A 414 5.15 -12.28 27.09
CA GLU A 414 4.46 -11.01 27.32
C GLU A 414 5.46 -9.84 27.45
N LEU A 415 5.12 -8.75 26.78
CA LEU A 415 5.80 -7.47 26.87
C LEU A 415 5.08 -6.62 27.90
N ASN A 416 5.63 -6.55 29.11
CA ASN A 416 5.06 -5.75 30.20
C ASN A 416 5.80 -4.42 30.33
N ASP A 417 5.06 -3.32 30.51
CA ASP A 417 5.57 -1.95 30.66
C ASP A 417 6.67 -1.83 31.75
N ILE A 418 6.65 -2.66 32.79
CA ILE A 418 7.69 -2.68 33.84
C ILE A 418 9.05 -3.14 33.28
N ASN A 419 9.05 -4.14 32.40
CA ASN A 419 10.25 -4.57 31.69
C ASN A 419 10.72 -3.48 30.71
N LEU A 420 9.79 -2.77 30.08
CA LEU A 420 10.08 -1.71 29.12
C LEU A 420 10.67 -0.45 29.79
N GLN A 421 10.16 -0.04 30.96
CA GLN A 421 10.69 1.09 31.72
C GLN A 421 12.13 0.85 32.21
N SER A 422 12.49 -0.39 32.55
CA SER A 422 13.88 -0.76 32.87
C SER A 422 14.82 -0.69 31.66
N ILE A 423 14.28 -0.94 30.46
CA ILE A 423 14.97 -0.81 29.18
C ILE A 423 15.14 0.66 28.79
N GLU A 424 14.17 1.52 29.12
CA GLU A 424 14.15 2.95 28.77
C GLU A 424 15.01 3.85 29.68
N THR A 425 15.11 3.51 30.97
CA THR A 425 15.89 4.31 31.94
C THR A 425 17.40 4.08 31.87
N ALA A 426 17.83 2.96 31.31
CA ALA A 426 19.23 2.75 30.96
C ALA A 426 19.55 3.54 29.68
N LYS A 427 20.53 4.46 29.72
CA LYS A 427 21.06 5.15 28.53
C LYS A 427 21.11 4.15 27.36
N PHE A 428 20.57 4.51 26.20
CA PHE A 428 20.31 3.66 25.01
C PHE A 428 21.37 2.61 24.62
N SER A 429 22.59 2.66 25.17
CA SER A 429 23.68 1.69 25.03
C SER A 429 23.86 0.68 26.19
N LEU A 430 23.10 0.75 27.29
CA LEU A 430 23.27 -0.07 28.49
C LEU A 430 22.15 -1.10 28.74
N TRP A 431 20.93 -0.89 28.26
CA TRP A 431 19.81 -1.84 28.47
C TRP A 431 20.05 -3.22 27.85
N GLN A 432 20.85 -3.30 26.79
CA GLN A 432 21.26 -4.57 26.18
C GLN A 432 22.13 -5.42 27.13
N GLN A 433 22.86 -4.80 28.08
CA GLN A 433 23.62 -5.51 29.11
C GLN A 433 22.73 -6.18 30.16
N ASP A 434 21.48 -5.71 30.21
CA ASP A 434 20.42 -6.16 31.09
C ASP A 434 19.55 -7.24 30.43
N ILE A 435 19.84 -7.62 29.18
CA ILE A 435 19.21 -8.72 28.45
C ILE A 435 20.13 -9.95 28.47
N GLY A 436 19.54 -11.11 28.71
CA GLY A 436 20.22 -12.40 28.77
C GLY A 436 19.96 -13.14 30.06
N VAL A 437 20.71 -14.23 30.28
CA VAL A 437 20.42 -15.23 31.32
C VAL A 437 20.35 -14.67 32.75
N ARG A 438 21.02 -13.53 33.01
CA ARG A 438 21.08 -12.86 34.32
C ARG A 438 20.15 -11.64 34.45
N GLY A 439 19.53 -11.21 33.35
CA GLY A 439 18.61 -10.07 33.30
C GLY A 439 17.28 -10.46 32.63
N THR A 440 16.71 -9.60 31.79
CA THR A 440 15.50 -9.91 31.03
C THR A 440 15.80 -10.97 29.98
N TRP A 441 15.04 -12.07 29.96
CA TRP A 441 15.24 -13.17 29.02
C TRP A 441 14.69 -12.80 27.64
N THR A 442 15.37 -13.21 26.57
CA THR A 442 14.87 -13.06 25.20
C THR A 442 13.69 -14.00 24.94
N ALA A 443 12.88 -13.74 23.93
CA ALA A 443 11.79 -14.64 23.53
C ALA A 443 12.34 -16.02 23.15
N LYS A 444 13.45 -16.05 22.40
CA LYS A 444 14.15 -17.27 22.01
C LYS A 444 14.71 -18.04 23.21
N TYR A 445 15.42 -17.38 24.12
CA TYR A 445 15.93 -18.03 25.34
C TYR A 445 14.78 -18.54 26.22
N THR A 446 13.70 -17.78 26.35
CA THR A 446 12.51 -18.18 27.11
C THR A 446 11.89 -19.45 26.52
N LYS A 447 11.69 -19.50 25.20
CA LYS A 447 11.22 -20.72 24.52
C LYS A 447 12.15 -21.91 24.78
N GLN A 448 13.46 -21.72 24.61
CA GLN A 448 14.42 -22.79 24.82
C GLN A 448 14.41 -23.29 26.27
N TRP A 449 14.42 -22.38 27.25
CA TRP A 449 14.35 -22.75 28.67
C TRP A 449 13.04 -23.48 29.00
N LEU A 450 11.92 -23.06 28.42
CA LEU A 450 10.63 -23.71 28.60
C LEU A 450 10.65 -25.15 28.08
N LEU A 451 11.16 -25.37 26.87
CA LEU A 451 11.16 -26.67 26.21
C LEU A 451 12.24 -27.62 26.76
N ASP A 452 13.44 -27.12 27.05
CA ASP A 452 14.59 -27.95 27.42
C ASP A 452 14.69 -28.20 28.93
N LYS A 453 14.12 -27.31 29.76
CA LYS A 453 14.28 -27.38 31.22
C LYS A 453 12.94 -27.44 31.95
N TYR A 454 12.10 -26.42 31.79
CA TYR A 454 10.92 -26.27 32.64
C TYR A 454 9.86 -27.33 32.42
N ILE A 455 9.38 -27.48 31.18
CA ILE A 455 8.33 -28.45 30.85
C ILE A 455 8.79 -29.89 31.14
N PRO A 456 10.01 -30.33 30.76
CA PRO A 456 10.51 -31.64 31.15
C PRO A 456 10.52 -31.87 32.66
N GLN A 457 10.91 -30.87 33.45
CA GLN A 457 10.91 -30.99 34.91
C GLN A 457 9.49 -31.08 35.48
N VAL A 458 8.53 -30.30 34.96
CA VAL A 458 7.11 -30.39 35.35
C VAL A 458 6.59 -31.80 35.08
N ILE A 459 6.88 -32.34 33.89
CA ILE A 459 6.47 -33.69 33.49
C ILE A 459 7.10 -34.73 34.42
N LYS A 460 8.41 -34.66 34.68
CA LYS A 460 9.13 -35.56 35.59
C LYS A 460 8.59 -35.51 37.02
N TYR A 461 8.26 -34.32 37.52
CA TYR A 461 7.76 -34.15 38.89
C TYR A 461 6.37 -34.77 39.08
N TYR A 462 5.46 -34.58 38.13
CA TYR A 462 4.10 -35.12 38.22
C TYR A 462 3.99 -36.57 37.77
N SER A 463 4.77 -37.05 36.81
CA SER A 463 4.83 -38.49 36.46
C SER A 463 5.22 -39.35 37.67
N ASN A 464 6.22 -38.91 38.43
CA ASN A 464 6.64 -39.55 39.68
C ASN A 464 5.56 -39.53 40.79
N LYS A 465 4.61 -38.59 40.74
CA LYS A 465 3.56 -38.43 41.76
C LYS A 465 2.22 -39.05 41.39
N SER A 466 1.88 -39.21 40.11
CA SER A 466 0.51 -39.49 39.69
C SER A 466 0.35 -40.51 38.54
N GLN A 467 1.28 -41.45 38.33
CA GLN A 467 1.18 -42.52 37.31
C GLN A 467 0.88 -42.02 35.87
N LEU A 468 1.26 -40.78 35.52
CA LEU A 468 1.10 -40.24 34.17
C LEU A 468 2.32 -40.59 33.32
N SER A 469 2.09 -40.98 32.06
CA SER A 469 3.17 -41.30 31.11
C SER A 469 3.89 -40.05 30.62
N GLU A 470 5.23 -40.05 30.73
CA GLU A 470 6.11 -38.96 30.27
C GLU A 470 6.01 -38.75 28.75
N SER A 471 5.94 -39.83 27.97
CA SER A 471 5.83 -39.76 26.51
C SER A 471 4.48 -39.17 26.06
N GLU A 472 3.40 -39.44 26.79
CA GLU A 472 2.08 -38.89 26.50
C GLU A 472 1.99 -37.39 26.78
N LEU A 473 2.74 -36.87 27.76
CA LEU A 473 2.77 -35.45 28.09
C LEU A 473 3.67 -34.66 27.13
N LEU A 474 4.79 -35.22 26.67
CA LEU A 474 5.64 -34.60 25.65
C LEU A 474 4.94 -34.47 24.29
N ALA A 475 4.10 -35.44 23.92
CA ALA A 475 3.29 -35.39 22.70
C ALA A 475 2.21 -34.27 22.71
N LYS A 476 2.05 -33.54 23.82
CA LYS A 476 1.09 -32.44 23.97
C LYS A 476 1.67 -31.06 23.62
N ILE A 477 2.92 -31.00 23.16
CA ILE A 477 3.59 -29.78 22.72
C ILE A 477 3.49 -29.68 21.20
N THR A 478 2.90 -28.59 20.71
CA THR A 478 2.89 -28.25 19.28
C THR A 478 3.90 -27.13 19.06
N ASN A 479 5.01 -27.43 18.39
CA ASN A 479 6.01 -26.43 18.05
C ASN A 479 5.76 -25.89 16.63
N TYR A 480 5.67 -24.57 16.49
CA TYR A 480 5.68 -23.92 15.18
C TYR A 480 7.13 -23.94 14.68
N ARG A 481 7.45 -24.86 13.77
CA ARG A 481 8.75 -24.88 13.10
C ARG A 481 8.71 -23.92 11.91
N SER A 482 9.35 -22.76 12.08
CA SER A 482 10.00 -22.07 10.98
C SER A 482 11.48 -21.94 11.33
N GLU A 483 12.17 -23.08 11.44
CA GLU A 483 13.62 -23.10 11.67
C GLU A 483 14.31 -23.13 10.30
N SER A 484 14.23 -22.02 9.56
CA SER A 484 15.18 -21.82 8.46
C SER A 484 16.55 -21.56 9.10
N ALA A 485 17.54 -22.40 8.77
CA ALA A 485 18.90 -22.21 9.29
C ALA A 485 19.41 -20.83 8.89
N PRO A 486 20.02 -20.04 9.79
CA PRO A 486 20.47 -18.68 9.49
C PRO A 486 21.20 -18.60 8.14
N ILE A 487 20.91 -17.61 7.29
CA ILE A 487 21.49 -17.49 5.94
C ILE A 487 23.00 -17.71 5.93
N LYS A 488 23.70 -17.23 6.97
CA LYS A 488 25.16 -17.37 7.12
C LYS A 488 25.62 -18.84 7.15
N GLU A 489 24.83 -19.71 7.76
CA GLU A 489 25.06 -21.16 7.97
C GLU A 489 24.59 -22.02 6.78
N VAL A 490 24.03 -21.41 5.73
CA VAL A 490 23.62 -22.14 4.53
C VAL A 490 24.85 -22.61 3.74
N ASP A 491 25.01 -23.91 3.65
CA ASP A 491 26.07 -24.59 2.88
C ASP A 491 25.55 -25.26 1.60
N ASN A 492 24.24 -25.50 1.50
CA ASN A 492 23.60 -26.03 0.31
C ASN A 492 22.80 -24.95 -0.42
N ILE A 493 22.97 -24.83 -1.74
CA ILE A 493 22.22 -23.88 -2.57
C ILE A 493 20.70 -24.02 -2.43
N ARG A 494 20.18 -25.23 -2.19
CA ARG A 494 18.74 -25.47 -2.02
C ARG A 494 18.17 -24.82 -0.78
N ASP A 495 18.98 -24.62 0.25
CA ASP A 495 18.54 -23.99 1.50
C ASP A 495 18.39 -22.46 1.35
N LEU A 496 18.77 -21.89 0.19
CA LEU A 496 18.46 -20.49 -0.17
C LEU A 496 17.01 -20.29 -0.65
N VAL A 497 16.32 -21.36 -1.03
CA VAL A 497 14.97 -21.28 -1.63
C VAL A 497 13.93 -20.62 -0.70
N PRO A 498 13.84 -20.92 0.61
CA PRO A 498 12.89 -20.26 1.50
C PRO A 498 13.05 -18.73 1.48
N TYR A 499 14.29 -18.23 1.56
CA TYR A 499 14.61 -16.81 1.52
C TYR A 499 14.21 -16.14 0.19
N LEU A 500 14.41 -16.84 -0.93
CA LEU A 500 13.97 -16.35 -2.23
C LEU A 500 12.45 -16.30 -2.34
N ARG A 501 11.73 -17.25 -1.73
CA ARG A 501 10.27 -17.27 -1.70
C ARG A 501 9.71 -16.11 -0.86
N ASP A 502 10.36 -15.76 0.24
CA ASP A 502 10.01 -14.56 1.03
C ASP A 502 10.10 -13.30 0.14
N ILE A 503 11.25 -13.12 -0.53
CA ILE A 503 11.48 -11.99 -1.45
C ILE A 503 10.47 -12.01 -2.61
N GLN A 504 10.20 -13.18 -3.19
CA GLN A 504 9.24 -13.34 -4.28
C GLN A 504 7.83 -12.91 -3.87
N SER A 505 7.40 -13.32 -2.67
CA SER A 505 6.09 -12.99 -2.11
C SER A 505 5.97 -11.50 -1.86
N TRP A 506 7.02 -10.89 -1.30
CA TRP A 506 7.11 -9.45 -1.10
C TRP A 506 7.10 -8.66 -2.42
N LEU A 507 7.92 -9.04 -3.41
CA LEU A 507 7.99 -8.37 -4.72
C LEU A 507 6.66 -8.46 -5.48
N HIS A 508 5.89 -9.52 -5.27
CA HIS A 508 4.58 -9.71 -5.89
C HIS A 508 3.56 -8.65 -5.45
N ILE A 509 3.63 -8.21 -4.20
CA ILE A 509 2.70 -7.24 -3.58
C ILE A 509 3.32 -5.85 -3.40
N TYR A 510 4.58 -5.70 -3.80
CA TYR A 510 5.32 -4.44 -3.68
C TYR A 510 4.68 -3.34 -4.52
N VAL A 511 5.05 -2.10 -4.23
CA VAL A 511 4.69 -0.95 -5.09
C VAL A 511 5.22 -1.11 -6.51
N GLU A 512 4.80 -0.23 -7.40
CA GLU A 512 5.11 -0.30 -8.83
C GLU A 512 6.60 -0.48 -9.12
N ASN A 513 7.47 0.32 -8.50
CA ASN A 513 8.91 0.27 -8.73
C ASN A 513 9.73 0.08 -7.44
N ILE A 514 10.89 -0.53 -7.57
CA ILE A 514 11.89 -0.76 -6.53
C ILE A 514 13.23 -0.14 -6.96
N ALA A 515 14.00 0.40 -6.01
CA ALA A 515 15.32 0.94 -6.28
C ALA A 515 16.24 -0.13 -6.88
N ALA A 516 16.85 0.18 -8.04
CA ALA A 516 17.72 -0.76 -8.72
C ALA A 516 18.96 -1.10 -7.89
N SER A 517 19.42 -0.18 -7.03
CA SER A 517 20.54 -0.40 -6.11
C SER A 517 20.37 -1.63 -5.21
N LEU A 518 19.14 -1.96 -4.80
CA LEU A 518 18.83 -3.16 -4.00
C LEU A 518 18.92 -4.46 -4.83
N LEU A 519 18.68 -4.37 -6.13
CA LEU A 519 18.62 -5.53 -7.03
C LEU A 519 19.92 -5.80 -7.78
N LYS A 520 20.78 -4.80 -8.02
CA LYS A 520 22.02 -4.94 -8.80
C LYS A 520 22.93 -6.06 -8.28
N PRO A 521 23.31 -6.10 -6.98
CA PRO A 521 24.17 -7.17 -6.46
C PRO A 521 23.47 -8.53 -6.52
N TYR A 522 22.17 -8.55 -6.21
CA TYR A 522 21.34 -9.75 -6.21
C TYR A 522 21.26 -10.40 -7.59
N TYR A 523 20.89 -9.64 -8.63
CA TYR A 523 20.82 -10.14 -10.00
C TYR A 523 22.17 -10.67 -10.49
N GLN A 524 23.25 -9.93 -10.21
CA GLN A 524 24.58 -10.34 -10.64
C GLN A 524 25.04 -11.63 -9.95
N ALA A 525 24.89 -11.72 -8.62
CA ALA A 525 25.32 -12.88 -7.86
C ALA A 525 24.51 -14.14 -8.22
N TYR A 526 23.17 -14.02 -8.33
CA TYR A 526 22.31 -15.16 -8.65
C TYR A 526 22.44 -15.60 -10.10
N THR A 527 22.59 -14.68 -11.06
CA THR A 527 22.89 -15.05 -12.45
C THR A 527 24.21 -15.83 -12.54
N ASN A 528 25.24 -15.40 -11.80
CA ASN A 528 26.51 -16.11 -11.74
C ASN A 528 26.43 -17.46 -11.02
N LEU A 529 25.55 -17.58 -10.02
CA LEU A 529 25.33 -18.82 -9.29
C LEU A 529 24.67 -19.89 -10.17
N VAL A 530 23.67 -19.51 -10.96
CA VAL A 530 22.90 -20.45 -11.79
C VAL A 530 23.50 -20.68 -13.19
N ARG A 531 24.55 -19.96 -13.57
CA ARG A 531 25.15 -20.02 -14.91
C ARG A 531 25.59 -21.43 -15.32
N ASN A 532 26.16 -22.19 -14.39
CA ASN A 532 26.70 -23.53 -14.63
C ASN A 532 25.66 -24.63 -14.34
N THR A 533 24.39 -24.35 -14.61
CA THR A 533 23.34 -25.37 -14.54
C THR A 533 23.41 -26.27 -15.77
N ASP A 534 23.20 -27.58 -15.56
CA ASP A 534 23.05 -28.55 -16.63
C ASP A 534 22.00 -28.09 -17.65
N SER A 535 22.39 -28.07 -18.93
CA SER A 535 21.55 -27.67 -20.05
C SER A 535 20.29 -28.51 -20.21
N SER A 536 20.24 -29.71 -19.62
CA SER A 536 19.07 -30.59 -19.61
C SER A 536 18.04 -30.28 -18.52
N ILE A 537 18.04 -29.06 -17.96
CA ILE A 537 17.08 -28.65 -16.92
C ILE A 537 15.62 -28.85 -17.38
N ILE A 538 14.80 -29.40 -16.49
CA ILE A 538 13.37 -29.62 -16.72
C ILE A 538 12.61 -28.29 -16.58
N GLY A 539 11.57 -28.10 -17.40
CA GLY A 539 10.70 -26.93 -17.29
C GLY A 539 11.32 -25.65 -17.87
N ILE A 540 12.14 -25.76 -18.91
CA ILE A 540 12.76 -24.60 -19.56
C ILE A 540 11.73 -23.64 -20.18
N ASP A 541 10.54 -24.15 -20.53
CA ASP A 541 9.37 -23.40 -20.94
C ASP A 541 8.87 -22.44 -19.84
N TYR A 542 8.91 -22.84 -18.57
CA TYR A 542 8.59 -21.96 -17.43
C TYR A 542 9.56 -20.78 -17.35
N ILE A 543 10.87 -21.05 -17.48
CA ILE A 543 11.91 -20.03 -17.48
C ILE A 543 11.67 -19.02 -18.61
N PHE A 544 11.44 -19.51 -19.83
CA PHE A 544 11.18 -18.64 -20.98
C PHE A 544 9.85 -17.89 -20.89
N GLY A 545 8.81 -18.50 -20.31
CA GLY A 545 7.54 -17.82 -20.07
C GLY A 545 7.71 -16.57 -19.20
N ASN A 546 8.52 -16.66 -18.15
CA ASN A 546 8.84 -15.54 -17.29
C ASN A 546 9.78 -14.53 -17.98
N LEU A 547 10.85 -14.97 -18.63
CA LEU A 547 11.78 -14.09 -19.35
C LEU A 547 11.09 -13.26 -20.43
N ARG A 548 10.15 -13.85 -21.18
CA ARG A 548 9.34 -13.14 -22.19
C ARG A 548 8.55 -11.99 -21.59
N ARG A 549 7.95 -12.19 -20.42
CA ARG A 549 7.19 -11.15 -19.72
C ARG A 549 8.09 -10.02 -19.21
N VAL A 550 9.34 -10.33 -18.87
CA VAL A 550 10.36 -9.31 -18.54
C VAL A 550 10.76 -8.51 -19.78
N GLU A 551 10.98 -9.15 -20.93
CA GLU A 551 11.42 -8.50 -22.17
C GLU A 551 10.32 -7.71 -22.90
N TRP A 552 9.08 -8.23 -22.98
CA TRP A 552 7.97 -7.63 -23.75
C TRP A 552 7.72 -6.16 -23.38
N LYS A 553 7.79 -5.82 -22.09
CA LYS A 553 7.53 -4.45 -21.61
C LYS A 553 8.74 -3.50 -21.65
N ASN A 554 9.89 -3.91 -22.18
CA ASN A 554 11.09 -3.06 -22.27
C ASN A 554 11.18 -2.25 -23.58
N THR A 555 10.32 -2.52 -24.56
CA THR A 555 10.35 -1.85 -25.86
C THR A 555 9.03 -1.11 -26.13
N PRO A 556 9.04 0.22 -26.34
CA PRO A 556 7.93 0.91 -26.96
C PRO A 556 7.82 0.46 -28.42
N GLU A 557 6.64 -0.03 -28.79
CA GLU A 557 6.15 -0.30 -30.15
C GLU A 557 7.17 -0.10 -31.30
N LYS A 558 8.02 -1.10 -31.55
CA LYS A 558 8.60 -1.34 -32.88
C LYS A 558 8.80 -2.84 -33.07
N ASN A 559 7.90 -3.44 -33.87
CA ASN A 559 8.11 -4.62 -34.71
C ASN A 559 9.20 -5.59 -34.26
N TYR A 560 8.90 -6.47 -33.30
CA TYR A 560 9.42 -7.83 -33.42
C TYR A 560 8.45 -8.59 -34.31
N SER A 561 8.77 -8.58 -35.60
CA SER A 561 8.30 -9.60 -36.53
C SER A 561 8.42 -10.97 -35.86
N ASN A 562 7.38 -11.79 -35.99
CA ASN A 562 7.42 -13.25 -35.82
C ASN A 562 8.84 -13.82 -35.96
N SER A 563 9.60 -13.94 -34.86
CA SER A 563 10.90 -14.60 -34.92
C SER A 563 10.65 -16.09 -34.79
N ALA A 564 10.64 -16.75 -35.94
CA ALA A 564 10.55 -18.19 -36.12
C ALA A 564 11.79 -18.96 -35.57
N ASP A 565 12.53 -18.42 -34.59
CA ASP A 565 13.78 -18.97 -34.05
C ASP A 565 13.60 -19.76 -32.74
N TRP A 566 12.36 -20.15 -32.40
CA TRP A 566 12.05 -20.79 -31.11
C TRP A 566 12.35 -22.29 -31.06
N LYS A 567 12.89 -22.87 -32.14
CA LYS A 567 13.41 -24.24 -32.14
C LYS A 567 14.75 -24.39 -31.41
N ASN A 568 15.40 -23.28 -31.04
CA ASN A 568 16.71 -23.26 -30.36
C ASN A 568 16.65 -22.63 -28.95
N LEU A 569 15.56 -22.84 -28.20
CA LEU A 569 15.43 -22.42 -26.80
C LEU A 569 16.34 -23.26 -25.88
N THR A 570 17.62 -22.85 -25.79
CA THR A 570 18.62 -23.50 -24.95
C THR A 570 18.78 -22.79 -23.61
N PHE A 571 19.24 -23.51 -22.58
CA PHE A 571 19.55 -22.89 -21.29
C PHE A 571 20.61 -21.78 -21.42
N LYS A 572 21.56 -21.93 -22.35
CA LYS A 572 22.53 -20.88 -22.68
C LYS A 572 21.86 -19.57 -23.06
N TYR A 573 20.83 -19.62 -23.90
CA TYR A 573 20.07 -18.42 -24.28
C TYR A 573 19.32 -17.80 -23.08
N ALA A 574 18.81 -18.62 -22.15
CA ALA A 574 18.20 -18.11 -20.91
C ALA A 574 19.24 -17.36 -20.04
N ILE A 575 20.47 -17.87 -19.93
CA ILE A 575 21.57 -17.16 -19.26
C ILE A 575 21.92 -15.86 -19.98
N ASP A 576 21.99 -15.85 -21.32
CA ASP A 576 22.26 -14.62 -22.10
C ASP A 576 21.15 -13.56 -21.88
N CYS A 577 19.89 -13.98 -21.71
CA CYS A 577 18.80 -13.09 -21.29
C CYS A 577 19.04 -12.51 -19.90
N LEU A 578 19.41 -13.32 -18.92
CA LEU A 578 19.70 -12.86 -17.56
C LEU A 578 20.90 -11.89 -17.53
N ASP A 579 21.94 -12.16 -18.32
CA ASP A 579 23.07 -11.23 -18.47
C ASP A 579 22.66 -9.88 -19.04
N ARG A 580 21.79 -9.89 -20.06
CA ARG A 580 21.21 -8.64 -20.59
C ARG A 580 20.40 -7.90 -19.52
N GLN A 581 19.71 -8.61 -18.63
CA GLN A 581 19.02 -7.98 -17.50
C GLN A 581 19.99 -7.38 -16.47
N VAL A 582 21.09 -8.07 -16.16
CA VAL A 582 22.16 -7.53 -15.29
C VAL A 582 22.76 -6.25 -15.88
N VAL A 583 23.06 -6.24 -17.19
CA VAL A 583 23.58 -5.04 -17.86
C VAL A 583 22.56 -3.90 -17.85
N ARG A 584 21.28 -4.20 -18.12
CA ARG A 584 20.22 -3.18 -18.10
C ARG A 584 20.09 -2.56 -16.71
N ILE A 585 19.91 -3.38 -15.67
CA ILE A 585 19.62 -2.87 -14.33
C ILE A 585 20.80 -2.06 -13.78
N ASN A 586 22.04 -2.39 -14.15
CA ASN A 586 23.21 -1.60 -13.79
C ASN A 586 23.13 -0.15 -14.30
N ASN A 587 22.47 0.07 -15.43
CA ASN A 587 22.25 1.38 -16.06
C ASN A 587 20.87 2.00 -15.74
N SER A 588 20.13 1.44 -14.79
CA SER A 588 18.83 1.97 -14.35
C SER A 588 18.89 2.43 -12.89
N GLU A 589 18.03 3.40 -12.54
CA GLU A 589 17.84 3.89 -11.18
C GLU A 589 16.81 3.06 -10.40
N TYR A 590 15.80 2.54 -11.10
CA TYR A 590 14.74 1.70 -10.54
C TYR A 590 14.37 0.57 -11.50
N GLU A 591 13.67 -0.43 -10.96
CA GLU A 591 13.12 -1.57 -11.68
C GLU A 591 11.65 -1.73 -11.32
N ASN A 592 10.84 -2.21 -12.26
CA ASN A 592 9.46 -2.56 -11.95
C ASN A 592 9.42 -3.82 -11.06
N SER A 593 8.70 -3.77 -9.94
CA SER A 593 8.67 -4.85 -8.94
C SER A 593 8.20 -6.18 -9.51
N PHE A 594 7.21 -6.16 -10.41
CA PHE A 594 6.73 -7.36 -11.11
C PHE A 594 7.82 -8.00 -11.99
N LYS A 595 8.72 -7.22 -12.60
CA LYS A 595 9.87 -7.79 -13.32
C LYS A 595 10.83 -8.46 -12.35
N ALA A 596 11.07 -7.87 -11.19
CA ALA A 596 11.90 -8.48 -10.15
C ALA A 596 11.30 -9.76 -9.56
N ASP A 597 9.98 -9.81 -9.39
CA ASP A 597 9.23 -11.03 -9.04
C ASP A 597 9.50 -12.13 -10.07
N LEU A 598 9.29 -11.85 -11.37
CA LEU A 598 9.53 -12.81 -12.44
C LEU A 598 10.97 -13.34 -12.50
N ILE A 599 11.97 -12.46 -12.32
CA ILE A 599 13.39 -12.86 -12.26
C ILE A 599 13.66 -13.75 -11.05
N THR A 600 13.08 -13.42 -9.90
CA THR A 600 13.22 -14.24 -8.68
C THR A 600 12.58 -15.62 -8.86
N ARG A 601 11.41 -15.72 -9.50
CA ARG A 601 10.79 -17.01 -9.85
C ARG A 601 11.69 -17.87 -10.74
N ILE A 602 12.40 -17.25 -11.69
CA ILE A 602 13.38 -17.96 -12.54
C ILE A 602 14.52 -18.52 -11.69
N PHE A 603 15.10 -17.73 -10.78
CA PHE A 603 16.16 -18.23 -9.89
C PHE A 603 15.70 -19.38 -9.00
N ILE A 604 14.51 -19.26 -8.38
CA ILE A 604 13.90 -20.34 -7.58
C ILE A 604 13.77 -21.61 -8.42
N TRP A 605 13.18 -21.50 -9.62
CA TRP A 605 12.97 -22.66 -10.49
C TRP A 605 14.28 -23.35 -10.87
N ILE A 606 15.31 -22.57 -11.21
CA ILE A 606 16.62 -23.13 -11.57
C ILE A 606 17.27 -23.82 -10.38
N ILE A 607 17.18 -23.26 -9.17
CA ILE A 607 17.76 -23.86 -7.95
C ILE A 607 17.04 -25.17 -7.56
N GLU A 608 15.72 -25.21 -7.70
CA GLU A 608 14.93 -26.40 -7.35
C GLU A 608 15.11 -27.54 -8.35
N ASN A 609 15.11 -27.21 -9.65
CA ASN A 609 15.02 -28.20 -10.74
C ASN A 609 16.33 -28.41 -11.51
N GLY A 610 17.32 -27.54 -11.33
CA GLY A 610 18.60 -27.59 -12.01
C GLY A 610 19.66 -28.41 -11.27
N LYS A 611 20.55 -29.06 -12.03
CA LYS A 611 21.82 -29.57 -11.50
C LYS A 611 22.88 -28.49 -11.63
N ILE A 612 23.16 -27.79 -10.54
CA ILE A 612 24.02 -26.60 -10.54
C ILE A 612 25.42 -26.98 -10.04
N SER A 613 26.45 -26.71 -10.84
CA SER A 613 27.83 -26.77 -10.38
C SER A 613 28.27 -25.38 -9.89
N PHE A 614 28.52 -25.25 -8.58
CA PHE A 614 28.92 -23.97 -7.98
C PHE A 614 30.14 -24.14 -7.07
N SER A 615 30.91 -23.06 -6.94
CA SER A 615 31.97 -22.92 -5.94
C SER A 615 31.41 -22.32 -4.64
N GLN A 616 32.08 -22.59 -3.52
CA GLN A 616 31.73 -21.97 -2.24
C GLN A 616 31.80 -20.42 -2.31
N ALA A 617 32.70 -19.88 -3.13
CA ALA A 617 32.80 -18.43 -3.35
C ALA A 617 31.54 -17.86 -4.01
N GLN A 618 30.96 -18.55 -5.01
CA GLN A 618 29.70 -18.15 -5.65
C GLN A 618 28.53 -18.22 -4.66
N LEU A 619 28.46 -19.28 -3.85
CA LEU A 619 27.43 -19.40 -2.82
C LEU A 619 27.54 -18.27 -1.78
N ASN A 620 28.74 -17.99 -1.29
CA ASN A 620 28.99 -16.90 -0.35
C ASN A 620 28.64 -15.52 -0.95
N ALA A 621 28.95 -15.28 -2.22
CA ALA A 621 28.56 -14.05 -2.90
C ALA A 621 27.02 -13.92 -3.02
N ALA A 622 26.33 -15.01 -3.35
CA ALA A 622 24.87 -15.05 -3.39
C ALA A 622 24.24 -14.77 -2.02
N LYS A 623 24.79 -15.37 -0.95
CA LYS A 623 24.39 -15.09 0.44
C LYS A 623 24.52 -13.61 0.79
N GLN A 624 25.67 -13.00 0.50
CA GLN A 624 25.91 -11.58 0.79
C GLN A 624 24.98 -10.66 -0.01
N ALA A 625 24.75 -10.97 -1.29
CA ALA A 625 23.87 -10.20 -2.14
C ALA A 625 22.38 -10.33 -1.77
N LEU A 626 21.98 -11.45 -1.15
CA LEU A 626 20.61 -11.72 -0.75
C LEU A 626 20.20 -10.94 0.52
N ILE A 627 21.11 -10.80 1.48
CA ILE A 627 20.81 -10.30 2.83
C ILE A 627 20.06 -8.95 2.81
N PRO A 628 20.54 -7.89 2.11
CA PRO A 628 19.86 -6.59 2.17
C PRO A 628 18.42 -6.64 1.63
N LEU A 629 18.21 -7.42 0.56
CA LEU A 629 16.90 -7.58 -0.07
C LEU A 629 15.95 -8.40 0.81
N TRP A 630 16.46 -9.47 1.41
CA TRP A 630 15.68 -10.32 2.32
C TRP A 630 15.35 -9.59 3.63
N GLU A 631 16.29 -8.85 4.23
CA GLU A 631 16.01 -8.07 5.44
C GLU A 631 14.96 -6.98 5.19
N GLN A 632 15.00 -6.32 4.03
CA GLN A 632 13.95 -5.39 3.62
C GLN A 632 12.60 -6.13 3.48
N SER A 633 12.58 -7.23 2.72
CA SER A 633 11.39 -8.07 2.52
C SER A 633 10.79 -8.51 3.84
N ARG A 634 11.60 -9.06 4.75
CA ARG A 634 11.18 -9.54 6.06
C ARG A 634 10.58 -8.43 6.91
N PHE A 635 11.22 -7.26 6.95
CA PHE A 635 10.73 -6.11 7.69
C PHE A 635 9.38 -5.64 7.14
N GLU A 636 9.30 -5.44 5.82
CA GLU A 636 8.08 -4.91 5.20
C GLU A 636 6.91 -5.90 5.29
N MET A 637 7.13 -7.19 5.04
CA MET A 637 6.08 -8.20 5.19
C MET A 637 5.52 -8.23 6.61
N ARG A 638 6.38 -8.07 7.63
CA ARG A 638 5.97 -8.10 9.04
C ARG A 638 5.22 -6.84 9.48
N TYR A 639 5.64 -5.65 9.04
CA TYR A 639 5.15 -4.38 9.59
C TYR A 639 4.34 -3.51 8.63
N ILE A 640 4.59 -3.61 7.33
CA ILE A 640 3.88 -2.84 6.29
C ILE A 640 2.70 -3.67 5.74
N TYR A 641 2.86 -5.00 5.66
CA TYR A 641 1.86 -5.92 5.10
C TYR A 641 1.37 -7.00 6.10
N PRO A 642 1.01 -6.66 7.36
CA PRO A 642 0.77 -7.67 8.41
C PRO A 642 -0.46 -8.58 8.18
N ASN A 643 -1.37 -8.24 7.25
CA ASN A 643 -2.64 -8.94 7.03
C ASN A 643 -2.71 -9.70 5.68
N GLN A 644 -1.58 -10.02 5.05
CA GLN A 644 -1.55 -10.74 3.77
C GLN A 644 -0.87 -12.11 3.86
#